data_AF-A0A3A1P6A1-F1
#
_entry.id   AF-A0A3A1P6A1-F1
#
_cell.length_a   1.000
_cell.length_b   1.000
_cell.length_c   1.000
_cell.angle_alpha   90.00
_cell.angle_beta   90.00
_cell.angle_gamma   90.00
#
_symmetry.space_group_name_H-M   'P 1'
#
loop_
_entity.id
_entity.type
_entity.pdbx_description
1 polymer ?
#
loop_
_entity_poly.entity_id
_entity_poly.type
_entity_poly.pdbx_seq_one_letter_code
_entity_poly.pdbx_strand_id
1 'polypeptide(L)'
;MAERSFAREVEHLRLGEGEEFKGEAILAITKGLLQSGVSYVGGYQGSPISHLMDVLSDAQDILGELGVNYQSSASEATAAAMLSASVMYPLRGAVAWKSTVGTNVASDALANLSSGGVTGGAMVIIGEDYGEGSSIMQERTHAFAMKSQMWLLDPRPDHTRIVDLIEKGFELSEASNTPVMLEVRVRTCHMHGSFIAKDNVRPAFTLDDALNEPRRDLDRIVLPPAAYEHEQEKIHKRLPAAIAFIKEHRLNEFLGPEEGKTGIILQGGMYNNVIRALQYLGLSDAYGNTQVPLYVMNVTYPVIDSELTAFARGKDAVLMVEEGQPEYLEQSLSTVLRRAGIDTRIHGKDVLPMGGDYSVEALLEGFEAFFEQEDSHALGNRPPRPDARPVLAQPAVQNLKNVVPSRPPGLCTGCPERPIFAAMKMVNQELGDHHVAADIGCHLFSILPPFNLGTTTMGFGLGAASASAFSKSTGKRSIAVMGDGGFWHNGLTSGIGNAVYNKHDGVFVIVDNFYSSATGGQDILSSRANNKTRNTGNPIDRAVKGIGAKWVREVDRTYDVGKMKQVLTEALTTEEEGPKIIIASSECMLNKQRRVRPIEARAIKDGQRVVKQRFGVDEDVCTGDHACIRLSGCPSLSVKYLDDPLRDDPVAAIDNSCVGCGNCGEVSEAAILCPSFYRADIINNPSWWDRLKHRASMALIGMLQARRDRRRLQVEFA
;
A
#
# COMPACT_ATOMS: atom_id res chain seq x y z
N MET A 1 13.13 -10.17 2.54
CA MET A 1 12.37 -10.72 3.68
C MET A 1 11.24 -9.75 3.91
N ALA A 2 10.00 -10.16 3.60
CA ALA A 2 8.82 -9.32 3.73
C ALA A 2 8.56 -8.92 5.20
N GLU A 3 7.72 -7.91 5.39
CA GLU A 3 7.29 -7.44 6.70
C GLU A 3 6.67 -8.53 7.58
N ARG A 4 5.97 -9.46 6.96
CA ARG A 4 5.39 -10.65 7.58
C ARG A 4 5.71 -11.85 6.70
N SER A 5 6.15 -12.95 7.30
CA SER A 5 6.21 -14.24 6.62
C SER A 5 4.99 -15.04 6.98
N PHE A 6 4.44 -15.75 6.00
CA PHE A 6 3.31 -16.66 6.13
C PHE A 6 3.76 -18.12 6.02
N ALA A 7 5.07 -18.40 6.18
CA ALA A 7 5.64 -19.73 5.96
C ALA A 7 5.01 -20.83 6.83
N ARG A 8 4.38 -20.50 7.96
CA ARG A 8 3.62 -21.49 8.76
C ARG A 8 2.15 -21.53 8.35
N GLU A 9 1.57 -20.36 8.11
CA GLU A 9 0.18 -20.18 7.77
C GLU A 9 -0.17 -20.74 6.38
N VAL A 10 0.78 -20.73 5.45
CA VAL A 10 0.67 -21.33 4.11
C VAL A 10 0.44 -22.83 4.15
N GLU A 11 0.85 -23.55 5.22
CA GLU A 11 0.55 -24.97 5.37
C GLU A 11 -0.96 -25.24 5.43
N HIS A 12 -1.78 -24.27 5.88
CA HIS A 12 -3.24 -24.40 5.84
C HIS A 12 -3.80 -24.46 4.42
N LEU A 13 -3.03 -24.07 3.39
CA LEU A 13 -3.45 -24.21 1.99
C LEU A 13 -3.48 -25.68 1.52
N ARG A 14 -2.87 -26.60 2.28
CA ARG A 14 -2.89 -28.05 1.99
C ARG A 14 -4.13 -28.77 2.49
N LEU A 15 -4.95 -28.14 3.32
CA LEU A 15 -6.19 -28.74 3.85
C LEU A 15 -7.07 -29.25 2.69
N GLY A 16 -7.54 -30.48 2.79
CA GLY A 16 -8.34 -31.16 1.77
C GLY A 16 -9.84 -31.10 2.04
N GLU A 17 -10.58 -31.90 1.28
CA GLU A 17 -12.04 -31.97 1.36
C GLU A 17 -12.53 -32.31 2.78
N GLY A 18 -13.44 -31.47 3.29
CA GLY A 18 -14.07 -31.67 4.60
C GLY A 18 -13.27 -31.15 5.79
N GLU A 19 -12.03 -30.72 5.59
CA GLU A 19 -11.23 -30.10 6.65
C GLU A 19 -11.62 -28.63 6.87
N GLU A 20 -11.61 -28.17 8.13
CA GLU A 20 -11.97 -26.78 8.46
C GLU A 20 -10.73 -25.87 8.33
N PHE A 21 -10.80 -24.92 7.41
CA PHE A 21 -9.81 -23.85 7.31
C PHE A 21 -10.10 -22.75 8.36
N LYS A 22 -9.06 -22.26 9.05
CA LYS A 22 -9.13 -21.09 9.95
C LYS A 22 -7.98 -20.13 9.65
N GLY A 23 -8.29 -18.87 9.38
CA GLY A 23 -7.25 -17.88 9.11
C GLY A 23 -7.77 -16.55 8.57
N GLU A 24 -6.82 -15.72 8.13
CA GLU A 24 -7.10 -14.44 7.47
C GLU A 24 -7.72 -14.65 6.09
N ALA A 25 -8.55 -13.70 5.65
CA ALA A 25 -9.23 -13.79 4.36
C ALA A 25 -8.26 -13.90 3.17
N ILE A 26 -7.08 -13.28 3.22
CA ILE A 26 -6.06 -13.40 2.16
C ILE A 26 -5.62 -14.84 1.89
N LEU A 27 -5.53 -15.67 2.95
CA LEU A 27 -5.21 -17.09 2.84
C LEU A 27 -6.40 -17.87 2.31
N ALA A 28 -7.63 -17.50 2.71
CA ALA A 28 -8.85 -18.07 2.15
C ALA A 28 -8.99 -17.79 0.66
N ILE A 29 -8.66 -16.57 0.21
CA ILE A 29 -8.59 -16.20 -1.21
C ILE A 29 -7.59 -17.10 -1.95
N THR A 30 -6.37 -17.26 -1.40
CA THR A 30 -5.37 -18.15 -2.02
C THR A 30 -5.85 -19.59 -2.08
N LYS A 31 -6.48 -20.10 -1.02
CA LYS A 31 -7.07 -21.44 -1.01
C LYS A 31 -8.19 -21.58 -2.03
N GLY A 32 -9.06 -20.58 -2.19
CA GLY A 32 -10.09 -20.55 -3.24
C GLY A 32 -9.51 -20.60 -4.65
N LEU A 33 -8.39 -19.91 -4.90
CA LEU A 33 -7.67 -20.01 -6.18
C LEU A 33 -7.18 -21.45 -6.45
N LEU A 34 -6.57 -22.09 -5.45
CA LEU A 34 -6.07 -23.46 -5.57
C LEU A 34 -7.19 -24.49 -5.76
N GLN A 35 -8.32 -24.32 -5.07
CA GLN A 35 -9.53 -25.13 -5.27
C GLN A 35 -10.14 -24.93 -6.67
N SER A 36 -9.90 -23.77 -7.28
CA SER A 36 -10.42 -23.43 -8.61
C SER A 36 -9.56 -23.96 -9.77
N GLY A 37 -8.43 -24.60 -9.53
CA GLY A 37 -7.59 -25.15 -10.61
C GLY A 37 -6.92 -24.08 -11.48
N VAL A 38 -6.43 -23.01 -10.86
CA VAL A 38 -5.65 -21.97 -11.54
C VAL A 38 -4.37 -22.52 -12.15
N SER A 39 -4.07 -22.13 -13.39
CA SER A 39 -2.84 -22.50 -14.09
C SER A 39 -1.70 -21.51 -13.84
N TYR A 40 -2.05 -20.26 -13.53
CA TYR A 40 -1.07 -19.23 -13.19
C TYR A 40 -1.66 -18.16 -12.29
N VAL A 41 -0.79 -17.60 -11.45
CA VAL A 41 -1.13 -16.53 -10.50
C VAL A 41 -0.03 -15.48 -10.47
N GLY A 42 -0.39 -14.21 -10.31
CA GLY A 42 0.60 -13.14 -10.22
C GLY A 42 0.04 -11.83 -9.71
N GLY A 43 0.80 -10.75 -9.84
CA GLY A 43 0.35 -9.46 -9.37
C GLY A 43 1.46 -8.47 -9.07
N TYR A 44 1.04 -7.29 -8.64
CA TYR A 44 1.88 -6.21 -8.14
C TYR A 44 1.42 -5.83 -6.73
N GLN A 45 2.37 -5.69 -5.81
CA GLN A 45 2.08 -5.46 -4.40
C GLN A 45 1.42 -4.09 -4.15
N GLY A 46 0.44 -4.06 -3.24
CA GLY A 46 -0.14 -2.81 -2.74
C GLY A 46 -1.17 -3.04 -1.64
N SER A 47 -1.18 -2.17 -0.63
CA SER A 47 -2.17 -2.21 0.47
C SER A 47 -3.58 -1.92 -0.06
N PRO A 48 -4.64 -2.65 0.34
CA PRO A 48 -4.71 -3.56 1.48
C PRO A 48 -4.36 -5.03 1.21
N ILE A 49 -4.12 -5.41 -0.06
CA ILE A 49 -3.89 -6.81 -0.44
C ILE A 49 -2.41 -7.17 -0.59
N SER A 50 -1.49 -6.37 -0.03
CA SER A 50 -0.05 -6.58 -0.16
C SER A 50 0.37 -7.97 0.32
N HIS A 51 -0.22 -8.45 1.41
CA HIS A 51 0.05 -9.77 1.97
C HIS A 51 -0.40 -10.93 1.07
N LEU A 52 -1.31 -10.74 0.11
CA LEU A 52 -1.67 -11.80 -0.84
C LEU A 52 -0.45 -12.20 -1.68
N MET A 53 0.36 -11.22 -2.10
CA MET A 53 1.60 -11.48 -2.83
C MET A 53 2.65 -12.17 -1.96
N ASP A 54 2.72 -11.84 -0.67
CA ASP A 54 3.61 -12.50 0.29
C ASP A 54 3.19 -13.96 0.51
N VAL A 55 1.88 -14.23 0.66
CA VAL A 55 1.32 -15.59 0.76
C VAL A 55 1.63 -16.41 -0.49
N LEU A 56 1.39 -15.87 -1.69
CA LEU A 56 1.72 -16.56 -2.95
C LEU A 56 3.22 -16.83 -3.08
N SER A 57 4.07 -15.90 -2.62
CA SER A 57 5.52 -16.07 -2.63
C SER A 57 5.97 -17.16 -1.66
N ASP A 58 5.37 -17.25 -0.47
CA ASP A 58 5.68 -18.28 0.53
C ASP A 58 5.05 -19.64 0.15
N ALA A 59 4.00 -19.67 -0.67
CA ALA A 59 3.31 -20.87 -1.16
C ALA A 59 3.89 -21.48 -2.45
N GLN A 60 5.07 -21.06 -2.89
CA GLN A 60 5.69 -21.53 -4.15
C GLN A 60 5.82 -23.06 -4.25
N ASP A 61 6.10 -23.76 -3.14
CA ASP A 61 6.21 -25.22 -3.15
C ASP A 61 4.86 -25.89 -3.45
N ILE A 62 3.77 -25.40 -2.82
CA ILE A 62 2.40 -25.89 -3.04
C ILE A 62 1.95 -25.58 -4.48
N LEU A 63 2.25 -24.37 -4.97
CA LEU A 63 1.96 -23.96 -6.35
C LEU A 63 2.70 -24.87 -7.34
N GLY A 64 3.97 -25.17 -7.09
CA GLY A 64 4.80 -26.06 -7.91
C GLY A 64 4.29 -27.49 -7.98
N GLU A 65 3.81 -28.05 -6.86
CA GLU A 65 3.19 -29.39 -6.83
C GLU A 65 1.96 -29.50 -7.74
N LEU A 66 1.19 -28.42 -7.85
CA LEU A 66 0.01 -28.32 -8.70
C LEU A 66 0.35 -27.88 -10.14
N GLY A 67 1.61 -27.52 -10.43
CA GLY A 67 2.02 -26.99 -11.73
C GLY A 67 1.51 -25.57 -12.01
N VAL A 68 1.23 -24.79 -10.96
CA VAL A 68 0.78 -23.40 -11.06
C VAL A 68 2.00 -22.49 -11.21
N ASN A 69 2.03 -21.70 -12.30
CA ASN A 69 3.08 -20.71 -12.48
C ASN A 69 2.80 -19.45 -11.62
N TYR A 70 3.78 -19.02 -10.82
CA TYR A 70 3.69 -17.80 -10.03
C TYR A 70 4.65 -16.72 -10.52
N GLN A 71 4.15 -15.51 -10.73
CA GLN A 71 4.97 -14.36 -11.11
C GLN A 71 4.62 -13.11 -10.31
N SER A 72 5.61 -12.58 -9.57
CA SER A 72 5.54 -11.20 -9.08
C SER A 72 5.94 -10.27 -10.22
N SER A 73 5.01 -9.44 -10.66
CA SER A 73 5.17 -8.54 -11.80
C SER A 73 5.89 -7.25 -11.39
N ALA A 74 6.48 -6.56 -12.36
CA ALA A 74 7.11 -5.25 -12.14
C ALA A 74 6.09 -4.09 -12.07
N SER A 75 4.88 -4.30 -12.60
CA SER A 75 3.77 -3.34 -12.60
C SER A 75 2.43 -4.06 -12.77
N GLU A 76 1.35 -3.36 -12.44
CA GLU A 76 -0.05 -3.80 -12.64
C GLU A 76 -0.35 -4.04 -14.12
N ALA A 77 0.22 -3.23 -15.02
CA ALA A 77 0.10 -3.42 -16.46
C ALA A 77 0.67 -4.78 -16.91
N THR A 78 1.84 -5.14 -16.38
CA THR A 78 2.48 -6.43 -16.67
C THR A 78 1.67 -7.58 -16.08
N ALA A 79 1.15 -7.42 -14.86
CA ALA A 79 0.27 -8.40 -14.23
C ALA A 79 -0.99 -8.61 -15.08
N ALA A 80 -1.72 -7.54 -15.42
CA ALA A 80 -2.91 -7.62 -16.26
C ALA A 80 -2.63 -8.26 -17.62
N ALA A 81 -1.50 -7.93 -18.26
CA ALA A 81 -1.12 -8.52 -19.55
C ALA A 81 -0.88 -10.05 -19.47
N MET A 82 -0.47 -10.57 -18.30
CA MET A 82 -0.30 -12.01 -18.08
C MET A 82 -1.62 -12.78 -18.27
N LEU A 83 -2.77 -12.15 -18.03
CA LEU A 83 -4.08 -12.77 -18.25
C LEU A 83 -4.36 -13.10 -19.73
N SER A 84 -3.56 -12.57 -20.67
CA SER A 84 -3.68 -12.90 -22.09
C SER A 84 -3.51 -14.40 -22.38
N ALA A 85 -2.84 -15.16 -21.50
CA ALA A 85 -2.75 -16.61 -21.61
C ALA A 85 -4.13 -17.30 -21.56
N SER A 86 -5.15 -16.68 -20.96
CA SER A 86 -6.53 -17.22 -20.92
C SER A 86 -7.37 -16.85 -22.14
N VAL A 87 -6.86 -16.07 -23.10
CA VAL A 87 -7.62 -15.65 -24.29
C VAL A 87 -7.87 -16.82 -25.24
N MET A 88 -6.82 -17.55 -25.62
CA MET A 88 -6.89 -18.62 -26.62
C MET A 88 -7.05 -20.03 -26.02
N TYR A 89 -6.86 -20.16 -24.72
CA TYR A 89 -6.73 -21.43 -24.02
C TYR A 89 -7.68 -21.49 -22.84
N PRO A 90 -8.17 -22.68 -22.46
CA PRO A 90 -8.99 -22.89 -21.27
C PRO A 90 -8.13 -22.89 -19.98
N LEU A 91 -7.22 -21.91 -19.86
CA LEU A 91 -6.37 -21.72 -18.69
C LEU A 91 -7.07 -20.79 -17.70
N ARG A 92 -7.09 -21.17 -16.43
CA ARG A 92 -7.56 -20.28 -15.36
C ARG A 92 -6.42 -19.41 -14.85
N GLY A 93 -6.58 -18.10 -14.87
CA GLY A 93 -5.54 -17.14 -14.48
C GLY A 93 -6.04 -16.13 -13.44
N ALA A 94 -5.23 -15.83 -12.43
CA ALA A 94 -5.53 -14.78 -11.46
C ALA A 94 -4.39 -13.79 -11.28
N VAL A 95 -4.72 -12.51 -11.16
CA VAL A 95 -3.74 -11.44 -10.92
C VAL A 95 -4.23 -10.48 -9.84
N ALA A 96 -3.32 -9.87 -9.08
CA ALA A 96 -3.68 -9.03 -7.94
C ALA A 96 -2.94 -7.68 -7.89
N TRP A 97 -3.63 -6.60 -7.48
CA TRP A 97 -3.02 -5.30 -7.12
C TRP A 97 -3.93 -4.38 -6.29
N LYS A 98 -3.36 -3.29 -5.75
CA LYS A 98 -4.14 -2.18 -5.15
C LYS A 98 -4.84 -1.38 -6.26
N SER A 99 -6.15 -1.26 -6.19
CA SER A 99 -6.94 -0.78 -7.32
C SER A 99 -6.90 0.71 -7.58
N THR A 100 -6.94 1.54 -6.53
CA THR A 100 -7.19 3.00 -6.63
C THR A 100 -6.40 3.66 -7.77
N VAL A 101 -5.10 3.37 -7.87
CA VAL A 101 -4.29 3.74 -9.04
C VAL A 101 -3.77 2.56 -9.84
N GLY A 102 -3.66 1.36 -9.26
CA GLY A 102 -3.13 0.20 -9.98
C GLY A 102 -3.99 -0.19 -11.18
N THR A 103 -5.31 -0.01 -11.10
CA THR A 103 -6.21 -0.28 -12.23
C THR A 103 -6.09 0.77 -13.34
N ASN A 104 -5.73 2.02 -13.02
CA ASN A 104 -5.34 3.01 -14.02
C ASN A 104 -4.11 2.54 -14.80
N VAL A 105 -3.07 2.08 -14.09
CA VAL A 105 -1.83 1.55 -14.68
C VAL A 105 -2.13 0.32 -15.56
N ALA A 106 -3.04 -0.56 -15.13
CA ALA A 106 -3.44 -1.75 -15.86
C ALA A 106 -4.41 -1.52 -17.04
N SER A 107 -4.99 -0.32 -17.17
CA SER A 107 -6.18 -0.10 -18.01
C SER A 107 -6.00 -0.49 -19.48
N ASP A 108 -4.81 -0.32 -20.06
CA ASP A 108 -4.55 -0.67 -21.46
C ASP A 108 -4.61 -2.19 -21.69
N ALA A 109 -3.94 -2.95 -20.82
CA ALA A 109 -3.96 -4.41 -20.85
C ALA A 109 -5.38 -4.96 -20.60
N LEU A 110 -6.12 -4.38 -19.65
CA LEU A 110 -7.51 -4.77 -19.37
C LEU A 110 -8.47 -4.47 -20.52
N ALA A 111 -8.29 -3.34 -21.21
CA ALA A 111 -9.09 -3.00 -22.39
C ALA A 111 -8.88 -4.03 -23.51
N ASN A 112 -7.63 -4.41 -23.77
CA ASN A 112 -7.30 -5.44 -24.76
C ASN A 112 -7.85 -6.82 -24.37
N LEU A 113 -7.64 -7.23 -23.11
CA LEU A 113 -8.12 -8.51 -22.59
C LEU A 113 -9.65 -8.64 -22.69
N SER A 114 -10.37 -7.61 -22.25
CA SER A 114 -11.84 -7.61 -22.25
C SER A 114 -12.44 -7.53 -23.64
N SER A 115 -11.79 -6.85 -24.59
CA SER A 115 -12.27 -6.73 -25.98
C SER A 115 -12.44 -8.10 -26.63
N GLY A 116 -11.33 -8.83 -26.82
CA GLY A 116 -11.38 -10.18 -27.40
C GLY A 116 -12.14 -11.20 -26.55
N GLY A 117 -12.20 -10.97 -25.24
CA GLY A 117 -12.75 -11.90 -24.27
C GLY A 117 -11.76 -13.01 -23.94
N VAL A 118 -12.17 -13.90 -23.05
CA VAL A 118 -11.34 -15.02 -22.57
C VAL A 118 -12.02 -16.36 -22.82
N THR A 119 -11.23 -17.37 -23.16
CA THR A 119 -11.70 -18.75 -23.31
C THR A 119 -11.65 -19.49 -21.98
N GLY A 120 -10.55 -19.35 -21.24
CA GLY A 120 -10.45 -19.81 -19.85
C GLY A 120 -10.88 -18.73 -18.86
N GLY A 121 -11.07 -19.10 -17.59
CA GLY A 121 -11.45 -18.13 -16.57
C GLY A 121 -10.33 -17.15 -16.23
N ALA A 122 -10.61 -15.84 -16.25
CA ALA A 122 -9.63 -14.81 -15.89
C ALA A 122 -10.17 -13.93 -14.76
N MET A 123 -9.40 -13.82 -13.67
CA MET A 123 -9.78 -13.08 -12.47
C MET A 123 -8.75 -12.00 -12.11
N VAL A 124 -9.23 -10.81 -11.79
CA VAL A 124 -8.44 -9.71 -11.26
C VAL A 124 -8.87 -9.46 -9.81
N ILE A 125 -7.99 -9.72 -8.85
CA ILE A 125 -8.24 -9.48 -7.43
C ILE A 125 -7.75 -8.08 -7.08
N ILE A 126 -8.67 -7.21 -6.68
CA ILE A 126 -8.38 -5.79 -6.47
C ILE A 126 -8.59 -5.41 -5.01
N GLY A 127 -7.59 -4.72 -4.45
CA GLY A 127 -7.69 -4.12 -3.11
C GLY A 127 -8.14 -2.67 -3.20
N GLU A 128 -9.30 -2.33 -2.63
CA GLU A 128 -9.86 -0.97 -2.62
C GLU A 128 -9.98 -0.42 -1.18
N ASP A 129 -9.66 0.86 -0.97
CA ASP A 129 -9.72 1.52 0.35
C ASP A 129 -10.10 3.01 0.25
N TYR A 130 -11.23 3.39 0.87
CA TYR A 130 -11.71 4.79 0.94
C TYR A 130 -11.22 5.57 2.18
N GLY A 131 -10.66 4.86 3.17
CA GLY A 131 -10.21 5.43 4.44
C GLY A 131 -8.76 5.94 4.42
N GLU A 132 -8.41 6.77 5.42
CA GLU A 132 -7.09 7.42 5.57
C GLU A 132 -5.93 6.47 5.95
N GLY A 133 -6.17 5.17 6.08
CA GLY A 133 -5.19 4.24 6.65
C GLY A 133 -3.96 3.95 5.78
N SER A 134 -4.08 4.00 4.45
CA SER A 134 -2.97 3.65 3.54
C SER A 134 -3.05 4.22 2.11
N SER A 135 -4.06 5.04 1.80
CA SER A 135 -4.32 5.53 0.45
C SER A 135 -3.88 6.97 0.23
N ILE A 136 -3.33 7.24 -0.96
CA ILE A 136 -2.82 8.57 -1.36
C ILE A 136 -3.88 9.32 -2.20
N MET A 137 -4.63 8.60 -3.04
CA MET A 137 -5.78 9.12 -3.78
C MET A 137 -6.97 8.16 -3.66
N GLN A 138 -8.17 8.74 -3.60
CA GLN A 138 -9.43 8.01 -3.51
C GLN A 138 -10.06 7.89 -4.90
N GLU A 139 -10.13 6.66 -5.43
CA GLU A 139 -10.73 6.34 -6.74
C GLU A 139 -11.44 4.98 -6.68
N ARG A 140 -12.44 4.77 -7.54
CA ARG A 140 -13.24 3.54 -7.60
C ARG A 140 -12.89 2.68 -8.81
N THR A 141 -12.83 1.37 -8.60
CA THR A 141 -12.65 0.41 -9.71
C THR A 141 -13.90 0.22 -10.55
N HIS A 142 -15.07 0.49 -9.98
CA HIS A 142 -16.36 0.29 -10.63
C HIS A 142 -16.44 0.93 -12.03
N ALA A 143 -15.87 2.13 -12.19
CA ALA A 143 -15.77 2.82 -13.47
C ALA A 143 -15.00 2.02 -14.53
N PHE A 144 -13.95 1.29 -14.15
CA PHE A 144 -13.18 0.43 -15.06
C PHE A 144 -13.93 -0.85 -15.42
N ALA A 145 -14.65 -1.44 -14.46
CA ALA A 145 -15.53 -2.57 -14.71
C ALA A 145 -16.58 -2.21 -15.77
N MET A 146 -17.23 -1.06 -15.64
CA MET A 146 -18.19 -0.55 -16.62
C MET A 146 -17.53 -0.20 -17.96
N LYS A 147 -16.41 0.55 -17.94
CA LYS A 147 -15.69 1.01 -19.14
C LYS A 147 -15.21 -0.15 -20.00
N SER A 148 -14.62 -1.17 -19.39
CA SER A 148 -14.06 -2.34 -20.09
C SER A 148 -15.08 -3.46 -20.25
N GLN A 149 -16.25 -3.36 -19.60
CA GLN A 149 -17.27 -4.39 -19.51
C GLN A 149 -16.72 -5.70 -18.94
N MET A 150 -16.19 -5.61 -17.73
CA MET A 150 -15.69 -6.73 -16.92
C MET A 150 -16.58 -6.88 -15.70
N TRP A 151 -16.91 -8.11 -15.31
CA TRP A 151 -17.87 -8.33 -14.21
C TRP A 151 -17.20 -8.07 -12.86
N LEU A 152 -17.84 -7.28 -12.00
CA LEU A 152 -17.33 -6.89 -10.69
C LEU A 152 -18.07 -7.64 -9.59
N LEU A 153 -17.32 -8.51 -8.92
CA LEU A 153 -17.72 -9.22 -7.72
C LEU A 153 -17.24 -8.43 -6.50
N ASP A 154 -18.13 -8.21 -5.54
CA ASP A 154 -17.87 -7.53 -4.27
C ASP A 154 -18.40 -8.40 -3.11
N PRO A 155 -17.70 -9.50 -2.78
CA PRO A 155 -18.18 -10.48 -1.81
C PRO A 155 -18.56 -9.87 -0.47
N ARG A 156 -19.69 -10.32 0.07
CA ARG A 156 -19.99 -10.26 1.50
C ARG A 156 -18.76 -10.75 2.29
N PRO A 157 -18.29 -10.01 3.32
CA PRO A 157 -17.07 -10.40 4.06
C PRO A 157 -17.36 -11.59 4.98
N ASP A 158 -17.36 -12.78 4.37
CA ASP A 158 -17.53 -14.11 4.95
C ASP A 158 -16.65 -15.08 4.14
N HIS A 159 -15.82 -15.88 4.82
CA HIS A 159 -14.83 -16.73 4.16
C HIS A 159 -15.46 -17.75 3.21
N THR A 160 -16.60 -18.33 3.60
CA THR A 160 -17.31 -19.30 2.75
C THR A 160 -17.79 -18.61 1.48
N ARG A 161 -18.41 -17.42 1.60
CA ARG A 161 -18.88 -16.66 0.44
C ARG A 161 -17.74 -16.17 -0.45
N ILE A 162 -16.63 -15.71 0.13
CA ILE A 162 -15.46 -15.26 -0.64
C ILE A 162 -14.90 -16.40 -1.49
N VAL A 163 -14.71 -17.59 -0.90
CA VAL A 163 -14.20 -18.76 -1.61
C VAL A 163 -15.18 -19.25 -2.68
N ASP A 164 -16.47 -19.29 -2.37
CA ASP A 164 -17.54 -19.63 -3.32
C ASP A 164 -17.57 -18.69 -4.52
N LEU A 165 -17.48 -17.37 -4.30
CA LEU A 165 -17.41 -16.39 -5.40
C LEU A 165 -16.11 -16.43 -6.19
N ILE A 166 -15.00 -16.92 -5.62
CA ILE A 166 -13.79 -17.17 -6.41
C ILE A 166 -14.04 -18.31 -7.40
N GLU A 167 -14.55 -19.44 -6.91
CA GLU A 167 -14.88 -20.60 -7.74
C GLU A 167 -15.92 -20.24 -8.81
N LYS A 168 -17.04 -19.62 -8.40
CA LYS A 168 -18.09 -19.15 -9.31
C LYS A 168 -17.65 -18.00 -10.20
N GLY A 169 -16.67 -17.20 -9.79
CA GLY A 169 -16.10 -16.13 -10.61
C GLY A 169 -15.35 -16.68 -11.83
N PHE A 170 -14.58 -17.77 -11.67
CA PHE A 170 -13.96 -18.46 -12.80
C PHE A 170 -15.00 -19.09 -13.73
N GLU A 171 -16.00 -19.78 -13.17
CA GLU A 171 -17.09 -20.36 -13.96
C GLU A 171 -17.90 -19.28 -14.71
N LEU A 172 -18.21 -18.16 -14.07
CA LEU A 172 -18.86 -17.00 -14.68
C LEU A 172 -18.02 -16.44 -15.83
N SER A 173 -16.71 -16.34 -15.64
CA SER A 173 -15.79 -15.85 -16.66
C SER A 173 -15.80 -16.75 -17.90
N GLU A 174 -15.80 -18.07 -17.69
CA GLU A 174 -15.86 -19.08 -18.75
C GLU A 174 -17.22 -19.10 -19.45
N ALA A 175 -18.31 -19.06 -18.69
CA ALA A 175 -19.68 -19.09 -19.23
C ALA A 175 -20.02 -17.85 -20.07
N SER A 176 -19.40 -16.71 -19.77
CA SER A 176 -19.64 -15.43 -20.44
C SER A 176 -18.50 -14.96 -21.33
N ASN A 177 -17.41 -15.72 -21.45
CA ASN A 177 -16.17 -15.34 -22.14
C ASN A 177 -15.62 -13.96 -21.75
N THR A 178 -15.77 -13.56 -20.49
CA THR A 178 -15.44 -12.21 -20.02
C THR A 178 -14.63 -12.27 -18.73
N PRO A 179 -13.53 -11.51 -18.59
CA PRO A 179 -12.77 -11.43 -17.35
C PRO A 179 -13.62 -10.88 -16.19
N VAL A 180 -13.34 -11.35 -14.98
CA VAL A 180 -14.00 -10.91 -13.75
C VAL A 180 -13.03 -10.16 -12.83
N MET A 181 -13.54 -9.20 -12.08
CA MET A 181 -12.87 -8.50 -11.00
C MET A 181 -13.44 -8.98 -9.67
N LEU A 182 -12.59 -9.27 -8.70
CA LEU A 182 -12.95 -9.59 -7.32
C LEU A 182 -12.46 -8.46 -6.42
N GLU A 183 -13.37 -7.63 -5.94
CA GLU A 183 -13.09 -6.52 -5.05
C GLU A 183 -13.02 -6.95 -3.59
N VAL A 184 -11.95 -6.56 -2.91
CA VAL A 184 -11.79 -6.76 -1.46
C VAL A 184 -11.34 -5.47 -0.79
N ARG A 185 -12.00 -5.12 0.31
CA ARG A 185 -11.69 -3.91 1.10
C ARG A 185 -10.75 -4.21 2.26
N VAL A 186 -10.16 -3.17 2.85
CA VAL A 186 -9.21 -3.26 3.98
C VAL A 186 -9.70 -4.19 5.09
N ARG A 187 -10.96 -4.01 5.53
CA ARG A 187 -11.55 -4.79 6.62
C ARG A 187 -11.68 -6.27 6.27
N THR A 188 -12.07 -6.57 5.03
CA THR A 188 -12.12 -7.93 4.49
C THR A 188 -10.74 -8.55 4.43
N CYS A 189 -9.70 -7.81 4.01
CA CYS A 189 -8.35 -8.36 3.89
C CYS A 189 -7.77 -8.82 5.24
N HIS A 190 -8.13 -8.15 6.33
CA HIS A 190 -7.58 -8.41 7.67
C HIS A 190 -8.52 -9.20 8.61
N MET A 191 -9.71 -9.59 8.15
CA MET A 191 -10.62 -10.36 8.99
C MET A 191 -10.21 -11.83 9.08
N HIS A 192 -10.48 -12.43 10.24
CA HIS A 192 -10.35 -13.86 10.47
C HIS A 192 -11.70 -14.55 10.37
N GLY A 193 -11.71 -15.78 9.88
CA GLY A 193 -12.92 -16.60 9.74
C GLY A 193 -12.57 -18.04 9.40
N SER A 194 -13.61 -18.81 9.08
CA SER A 194 -13.48 -20.23 8.72
C SER A 194 -14.42 -20.65 7.60
N PHE A 195 -14.06 -21.73 6.91
CA PHE A 195 -14.90 -22.41 5.93
C PHE A 195 -14.46 -23.88 5.82
N ILE A 196 -15.30 -24.73 5.23
CA ILE A 196 -14.96 -26.12 4.94
C ILE A 196 -14.22 -26.18 3.59
N ALA A 197 -12.97 -26.64 3.62
CA ALA A 197 -12.12 -26.71 2.45
C ALA A 197 -12.54 -27.82 1.49
N LYS A 198 -12.19 -27.62 0.22
CA LYS A 198 -12.20 -28.64 -0.83
C LYS A 198 -10.76 -28.99 -1.20
N ASP A 199 -10.59 -30.11 -1.90
CA ASP A 199 -9.29 -30.48 -2.44
C ASP A 199 -8.76 -29.41 -3.42
N ASN A 200 -7.45 -29.20 -3.39
CA ASN A 200 -6.81 -28.38 -4.42
C ASN A 200 -6.88 -29.11 -5.76
N VAL A 201 -7.21 -28.37 -6.81
CA VAL A 201 -7.41 -28.93 -8.14
C VAL A 201 -6.20 -28.60 -9.00
N ARG A 202 -5.63 -29.60 -9.67
CA ARG A 202 -4.63 -29.38 -10.71
C ARG A 202 -5.35 -28.94 -12.00
N PRO A 203 -4.83 -27.94 -12.75
CA PRO A 203 -5.43 -27.54 -14.02
C PRO A 203 -5.56 -28.71 -14.99
N ALA A 204 -6.74 -28.86 -15.61
CA ALA A 204 -6.98 -29.90 -16.61
C ALA A 204 -6.22 -29.63 -17.93
N PHE A 205 -5.98 -28.35 -18.24
CA PHE A 205 -5.13 -27.89 -19.33
C PHE A 205 -4.01 -27.04 -18.72
N THR A 206 -2.76 -27.40 -18.98
CA THR A 206 -1.59 -26.77 -18.35
C THR A 206 -0.92 -25.76 -19.28
N LEU A 207 -0.02 -24.94 -18.72
CA LEU A 207 0.81 -24.03 -19.51
C LEU A 207 1.73 -24.79 -20.48
N ASP A 208 2.23 -25.96 -20.08
CA ASP A 208 3.04 -26.81 -20.94
C ASP A 208 2.24 -27.32 -22.14
N ASP A 209 0.97 -27.69 -21.95
CA ASP A 209 0.08 -28.06 -23.05
C ASP A 209 -0.12 -26.89 -24.02
N ALA A 210 -0.32 -25.66 -23.49
CA ALA A 210 -0.48 -24.45 -24.31
C ALA A 210 0.76 -24.14 -25.16
N LEU A 211 1.96 -24.37 -24.62
CA LEU A 211 3.24 -24.17 -25.30
C LEU A 211 3.52 -25.25 -26.35
N ASN A 212 3.14 -26.50 -26.06
CA ASN A 212 3.33 -27.62 -26.98
C ASN A 212 2.29 -27.65 -28.11
N GLU A 213 1.09 -27.11 -27.86
CA GLU A 213 -0.02 -27.06 -28.81
C GLU A 213 -0.57 -25.62 -28.98
N PRO A 214 0.17 -24.73 -29.66
CA PRO A 214 -0.23 -23.34 -29.80
C PRO A 214 -1.54 -23.20 -30.61
N ARG A 215 -2.50 -22.46 -30.04
CA ARG A 215 -3.80 -22.17 -30.67
C ARG A 215 -3.83 -20.76 -31.23
N ARG A 216 -4.55 -20.57 -32.33
CA ARG A 216 -4.71 -19.27 -32.98
C ARG A 216 -6.14 -19.10 -33.46
N ASP A 217 -6.79 -18.06 -32.97
CA ASP A 217 -8.08 -17.56 -33.44
C ASP A 217 -7.95 -16.07 -33.74
N LEU A 218 -8.17 -15.68 -35.00
CA LEU A 218 -8.09 -14.28 -35.41
C LEU A 218 -9.25 -13.45 -34.85
N ASP A 219 -10.39 -14.08 -34.62
CA ASP A 219 -11.61 -13.44 -34.16
C ASP A 219 -11.53 -13.10 -32.66
N ARG A 220 -10.46 -13.52 -31.96
CA ARG A 220 -10.17 -13.13 -30.57
C ARG A 220 -9.11 -12.04 -30.44
N ILE A 221 -8.48 -11.62 -31.54
CA ILE A 221 -7.45 -10.57 -31.55
C ILE A 221 -8.12 -9.22 -31.81
N VAL A 222 -7.74 -8.19 -31.03
CA VAL A 222 -8.27 -6.83 -31.15
C VAL A 222 -7.71 -6.14 -32.40
N LEU A 223 -8.23 -6.53 -33.56
CA LEU A 223 -7.85 -6.01 -34.88
C LEU A 223 -9.11 -5.86 -35.74
N PRO A 224 -9.27 -4.77 -36.53
CA PRO A 224 -10.36 -4.69 -37.49
C PRO A 224 -10.32 -5.85 -38.51
N PRO A 225 -11.47 -6.47 -38.85
CA PRO A 225 -12.83 -6.09 -38.46
C PRO A 225 -13.33 -6.66 -37.13
N ALA A 226 -12.66 -7.66 -36.54
CA ALA A 226 -13.11 -8.38 -35.35
C ALA A 226 -13.39 -7.46 -34.14
N ALA A 227 -12.68 -6.34 -34.02
CA ALA A 227 -12.90 -5.36 -32.95
C ALA A 227 -14.36 -4.86 -32.85
N TYR A 228 -15.07 -4.69 -33.97
CA TYR A 228 -16.49 -4.31 -33.95
C TYR A 228 -17.40 -5.49 -33.59
N GLU A 229 -17.04 -6.69 -34.01
CA GLU A 229 -17.77 -7.90 -33.67
C GLU A 229 -17.65 -8.22 -32.17
N HIS A 230 -16.51 -7.93 -31.56
CA HIS A 230 -16.31 -8.02 -30.11
C HIS A 230 -17.29 -7.16 -29.33
N GLU A 231 -17.52 -5.91 -29.76
CA GLU A 231 -18.47 -5.01 -29.13
C GLU A 231 -19.89 -5.58 -29.20
N GLN A 232 -20.29 -6.09 -30.36
CA GLN A 232 -21.59 -6.76 -30.54
C GLN A 232 -21.70 -8.03 -29.68
N GLU A 233 -20.64 -8.83 -29.61
CA GLU A 233 -20.57 -10.03 -28.79
C GLU A 233 -20.74 -9.71 -27.30
N LYS A 234 -20.09 -8.66 -26.81
CA LYS A 234 -20.19 -8.21 -25.42
C LYS A 234 -21.63 -7.92 -25.01
N ILE A 235 -22.38 -7.21 -25.87
CA ILE A 235 -23.77 -6.81 -25.58
C ILE A 235 -24.78 -7.94 -25.83
N HIS A 236 -24.65 -8.67 -26.94
CA HIS A 236 -25.67 -9.62 -27.38
C HIS A 236 -25.45 -11.05 -26.88
N LYS A 237 -24.23 -11.41 -26.45
CA LYS A 237 -23.91 -12.76 -25.97
C LYS A 237 -23.36 -12.76 -24.55
N ARG A 238 -22.27 -12.03 -24.30
CA ARG A 238 -21.52 -12.12 -23.04
C ARG A 238 -22.30 -11.59 -21.83
N LEU A 239 -22.86 -10.38 -21.95
CA LEU A 239 -23.67 -9.78 -20.87
C LEU A 239 -24.94 -10.61 -20.55
N PRO A 240 -25.75 -11.05 -21.52
CA PRO A 240 -26.88 -11.94 -21.25
C PRO A 240 -26.47 -13.27 -20.60
N ALA A 241 -25.37 -13.89 -21.06
CA ALA A 241 -24.85 -15.12 -20.47
C ALA A 241 -24.42 -14.90 -19.00
N ALA A 242 -23.75 -13.79 -18.72
CA ALA A 242 -23.37 -13.42 -17.35
C ALA A 242 -24.60 -13.25 -16.45
N ILE A 243 -25.61 -12.48 -16.88
CA ILE A 243 -26.86 -12.28 -16.12
C ILE A 243 -27.58 -13.61 -15.87
N ALA A 244 -27.64 -14.49 -16.88
CA ALA A 244 -28.25 -15.81 -16.73
C ALA A 244 -27.50 -16.66 -15.68
N PHE A 245 -26.18 -16.73 -15.77
CA PHE A 245 -25.33 -17.45 -14.83
C PHE A 245 -25.48 -16.92 -13.39
N ILE A 246 -25.42 -15.59 -13.22
CA ILE A 246 -25.56 -14.94 -11.91
C ILE A 246 -26.87 -15.33 -11.23
N LYS A 247 -27.98 -15.32 -12.00
CA LYS A 247 -29.31 -15.67 -11.49
C LYS A 247 -29.47 -17.17 -11.21
N GLU A 248 -28.98 -18.03 -12.10
CA GLU A 248 -29.05 -19.48 -11.95
C GLU A 248 -28.31 -19.94 -10.69
N HIS A 249 -27.11 -19.38 -10.45
CA HIS A 249 -26.28 -19.70 -9.30
C HIS A 249 -26.57 -18.86 -8.06
N ARG A 250 -27.51 -17.90 -8.14
CA ARG A 250 -27.94 -17.03 -7.03
C ARG A 250 -26.76 -16.37 -6.33
N LEU A 251 -25.90 -15.69 -7.10
CA LEU A 251 -24.66 -15.12 -6.54
C LEU A 251 -24.97 -13.96 -5.58
N ASN A 252 -26.05 -13.21 -5.79
CA ASN A 252 -26.54 -12.19 -4.86
C ASN A 252 -27.43 -12.80 -3.78
N GLU A 253 -27.47 -12.18 -2.59
CA GLU A 253 -28.17 -12.72 -1.42
C GLU A 253 -29.35 -11.82 -1.01
N PHE A 254 -30.44 -12.46 -0.56
CA PHE A 254 -31.58 -11.80 0.08
C PHE A 254 -31.64 -12.26 1.52
N LEU A 255 -31.57 -11.33 2.48
CA LEU A 255 -31.50 -11.63 3.92
C LEU A 255 -32.57 -10.85 4.68
N GLY A 256 -32.99 -11.38 5.83
CA GLY A 256 -34.06 -10.79 6.63
C GLY A 256 -35.46 -11.23 6.20
N PRO A 257 -36.50 -10.47 6.58
CA PRO A 257 -37.87 -10.76 6.16
C PRO A 257 -38.04 -10.52 4.65
N GLU A 258 -38.91 -11.30 4.00
CA GLU A 258 -39.21 -11.17 2.58
C GLU A 258 -39.95 -9.84 2.29
N GLU A 259 -40.85 -9.46 3.18
CA GLU A 259 -41.67 -8.25 3.10
C GLU A 259 -41.23 -7.22 4.15
N GLY A 260 -41.52 -5.95 3.87
CA GLY A 260 -41.25 -4.84 4.78
C GLY A 260 -41.60 -3.52 4.11
N LYS A 261 -41.98 -2.51 4.90
CA LYS A 261 -42.29 -1.18 4.39
C LYS A 261 -41.07 -0.54 3.70
N THR A 262 -39.89 -0.73 4.29
CA THR A 262 -38.60 -0.26 3.80
C THR A 262 -37.62 -1.41 3.59
N GLY A 263 -36.61 -1.23 2.73
CA GLY A 263 -35.53 -2.21 2.55
C GLY A 263 -34.19 -1.55 2.24
N ILE A 264 -33.10 -2.30 2.40
CA ILE A 264 -31.74 -1.81 2.13
C ILE A 264 -31.10 -2.66 1.02
N ILE A 265 -30.56 -1.99 0.01
CA ILE A 265 -29.74 -2.59 -1.06
C ILE A 265 -28.30 -2.16 -0.78
N LEU A 266 -27.35 -3.08 -0.82
CA LEU A 266 -25.98 -2.79 -0.43
C LEU A 266 -24.96 -3.53 -1.28
N GLN A 267 -23.81 -2.89 -1.49
CA GLN A 267 -22.58 -3.56 -1.92
C GLN A 267 -22.22 -4.69 -0.93
N GLY A 268 -21.87 -5.88 -1.44
CA GLY A 268 -21.63 -7.04 -0.59
C GLY A 268 -20.56 -6.79 0.47
N GLY A 269 -19.41 -6.24 0.09
CA GLY A 269 -18.33 -5.94 1.04
C GLY A 269 -18.67 -4.90 2.13
N MET A 270 -19.81 -4.22 2.06
CA MET A 270 -20.31 -3.31 3.11
C MET A 270 -21.15 -4.02 4.19
N TYR A 271 -21.51 -5.29 3.97
CA TYR A 271 -22.45 -6.04 4.82
C TYR A 271 -22.13 -5.98 6.32
N ASN A 272 -20.87 -6.21 6.73
CA ASN A 272 -20.53 -6.24 8.17
C ASN A 272 -20.74 -4.87 8.84
N ASN A 273 -20.46 -3.77 8.14
CA ASN A 273 -20.70 -2.43 8.67
C ASN A 273 -22.21 -2.12 8.72
N VAL A 274 -22.96 -2.54 7.71
CA VAL A 274 -24.44 -2.40 7.67
C VAL A 274 -25.09 -3.16 8.82
N ILE A 275 -24.74 -4.43 9.02
CA ILE A 275 -25.25 -5.23 10.15
C ILE A 275 -24.90 -4.58 11.48
N ARG A 276 -23.67 -4.07 11.64
CA ARG A 276 -23.28 -3.41 12.89
C ARG A 276 -24.05 -2.12 13.14
N ALA A 277 -24.32 -1.32 12.11
CA ALA A 277 -25.15 -0.12 12.22
C ALA A 277 -26.60 -0.48 12.59
N LEU A 278 -27.21 -1.46 11.91
CA LEU A 278 -28.55 -1.95 12.25
C LEU A 278 -28.62 -2.50 13.69
N GLN A 279 -27.55 -3.14 14.18
CA GLN A 279 -27.50 -3.68 15.54
C GLN A 279 -27.59 -2.58 16.59
N TYR A 280 -26.89 -1.47 16.37
CA TYR A 280 -26.97 -0.29 17.24
C TYR A 280 -28.34 0.39 17.20
N LEU A 281 -29.10 0.22 16.11
CA LEU A 281 -30.50 0.67 16.02
C LEU A 281 -31.50 -0.35 16.60
N GLY A 282 -31.04 -1.53 17.05
CA GLY A 282 -31.91 -2.61 17.51
C GLY A 282 -32.62 -3.36 16.38
N LEU A 283 -32.20 -3.17 15.14
CA LEU A 283 -32.78 -3.75 13.92
C LEU A 283 -32.05 -5.02 13.45
N SER A 284 -30.93 -5.38 14.08
CA SER A 284 -30.27 -6.67 13.88
C SER A 284 -29.64 -7.19 15.17
N ASP A 285 -29.29 -8.48 15.19
CA ASP A 285 -28.49 -9.10 16.24
C ASP A 285 -27.02 -9.28 15.84
N ALA A 286 -26.22 -9.81 16.79
CA ALA A 286 -24.79 -10.06 16.57
C ALA A 286 -24.51 -11.19 15.56
N TYR A 287 -25.51 -12.00 15.21
CA TYR A 287 -25.41 -13.10 14.26
C TYR A 287 -25.84 -12.70 12.84
N GLY A 288 -26.25 -11.44 12.65
CA GLY A 288 -26.70 -10.92 11.36
C GLY A 288 -28.17 -11.17 11.05
N ASN A 289 -28.96 -11.65 12.02
CA ASN A 289 -30.41 -11.71 11.85
C ASN A 289 -30.97 -10.29 11.89
N THR A 290 -31.56 -9.85 10.79
CA THR A 290 -32.06 -8.49 10.58
C THR A 290 -33.59 -8.47 10.54
N GLN A 291 -34.19 -7.41 11.08
CA GLN A 291 -35.62 -7.10 11.00
C GLN A 291 -35.96 -6.31 9.73
N VAL A 292 -34.96 -5.87 8.97
CA VAL A 292 -35.11 -5.11 7.72
C VAL A 292 -34.71 -6.00 6.55
N PRO A 293 -35.50 -6.09 5.47
CA PRO A 293 -35.13 -6.79 4.25
C PRO A 293 -33.83 -6.22 3.65
N LEU A 294 -32.88 -7.09 3.32
CA LEU A 294 -31.60 -6.73 2.70
C LEU A 294 -31.43 -7.42 1.35
N TYR A 295 -30.99 -6.68 0.33
CA TYR A 295 -30.45 -7.23 -0.92
C TYR A 295 -28.95 -6.96 -1.01
N VAL A 296 -28.16 -8.02 -0.83
CA VAL A 296 -26.70 -7.98 -0.80
C VAL A 296 -26.16 -8.26 -2.20
N MET A 297 -25.63 -7.21 -2.83
CA MET A 297 -25.03 -7.26 -4.16
C MET A 297 -23.59 -7.77 -4.08
N ASN A 298 -23.44 -9.08 -4.07
CA ASN A 298 -22.15 -9.76 -4.24
C ASN A 298 -21.61 -9.61 -5.67
N VAL A 299 -22.48 -9.29 -6.62
CA VAL A 299 -22.15 -8.85 -7.98
C VAL A 299 -22.67 -7.42 -8.15
N THR A 300 -21.75 -6.46 -8.24
CA THR A 300 -22.10 -5.04 -8.39
C THR A 300 -22.13 -4.60 -9.84
N TYR A 301 -21.45 -5.33 -10.73
CA TYR A 301 -21.58 -5.16 -12.18
C TYR A 301 -21.47 -6.53 -12.89
N PRO A 302 -22.44 -6.93 -13.73
CA PRO A 302 -23.63 -6.18 -14.10
C PRO A 302 -24.66 -6.14 -12.97
N VAL A 303 -25.46 -5.09 -12.95
CA VAL A 303 -26.64 -5.01 -12.08
C VAL A 303 -27.72 -5.96 -12.62
N ILE A 304 -28.47 -6.62 -11.72
CA ILE A 304 -29.52 -7.58 -12.10
C ILE A 304 -30.91 -6.95 -11.95
N ASP A 305 -31.41 -6.36 -13.03
CA ASP A 305 -32.68 -5.63 -13.06
C ASP A 305 -33.86 -6.42 -12.46
N SER A 306 -33.95 -7.71 -12.75
CA SER A 306 -35.05 -8.55 -12.22
C SER A 306 -34.98 -8.75 -10.71
N GLU A 307 -33.77 -8.76 -10.13
CA GLU A 307 -33.59 -8.89 -8.67
C GLU A 307 -33.93 -7.58 -7.98
N LEU A 308 -33.46 -6.45 -8.52
CA LEU A 308 -33.80 -5.12 -8.01
C LEU A 308 -35.29 -4.82 -8.04
N THR A 309 -35.94 -5.09 -9.18
CA THR A 309 -37.38 -4.86 -9.33
C THR A 309 -38.20 -5.79 -8.43
N ALA A 310 -37.78 -7.04 -8.23
CA ALA A 310 -38.42 -7.95 -7.29
C ALA A 310 -38.26 -7.47 -5.84
N PHE A 311 -37.06 -6.99 -5.47
CA PHE A 311 -36.79 -6.50 -4.12
C PHE A 311 -37.57 -5.22 -3.79
N ALA A 312 -37.62 -4.26 -4.72
CA ALA A 312 -38.27 -2.97 -4.48
C ALA A 312 -39.81 -3.07 -4.47
N ARG A 313 -40.38 -4.04 -5.19
CA ARG A 313 -41.84 -4.18 -5.32
C ARG A 313 -42.51 -4.35 -3.95
N GLY A 314 -43.55 -3.57 -3.72
CA GLY A 314 -44.31 -3.59 -2.46
C GLY A 314 -43.69 -2.79 -1.31
N LYS A 315 -42.51 -2.17 -1.52
CA LYS A 315 -41.86 -1.29 -0.54
C LYS A 315 -42.18 0.17 -0.85
N ASP A 316 -42.35 0.97 0.21
CA ASP A 316 -42.56 2.42 0.11
C ASP A 316 -41.25 3.15 -0.25
N ALA A 317 -40.14 2.67 0.30
CA ALA A 317 -38.81 3.23 0.08
C ALA A 317 -37.70 2.17 0.21
N VAL A 318 -36.59 2.38 -0.52
CA VAL A 318 -35.36 1.59 -0.38
C VAL A 318 -34.15 2.52 -0.21
N LEU A 319 -33.16 2.06 0.54
CA LEU A 319 -31.88 2.74 0.75
C LEU A 319 -30.76 2.01 0.02
N MET A 320 -30.02 2.69 -0.87
CA MET A 320 -28.82 2.21 -1.53
C MET A 320 -27.57 2.54 -0.71
N VAL A 321 -26.90 1.52 -0.19
CA VAL A 321 -25.61 1.65 0.50
C VAL A 321 -24.48 1.39 -0.51
N GLU A 322 -23.99 2.49 -1.07
CA GLU A 322 -22.88 2.52 -2.03
C GLU A 322 -21.75 3.41 -1.48
N GLU A 323 -20.59 2.83 -1.21
CA GLU A 323 -19.40 3.55 -0.77
C GLU A 323 -18.68 4.20 -1.95
N GLY A 324 -18.25 5.46 -1.78
CA GLY A 324 -17.50 6.22 -2.78
C GLY A 324 -18.36 7.01 -3.76
N GLN A 325 -17.68 7.82 -4.58
CA GLN A 325 -18.26 8.64 -5.65
C GLN A 325 -17.72 8.24 -7.03
N PRO A 326 -18.50 8.42 -8.13
CA PRO A 326 -19.93 8.71 -8.17
C PRO A 326 -20.79 7.51 -7.72
N GLU A 327 -22.08 7.77 -7.50
CA GLU A 327 -23.12 6.81 -7.10
C GLU A 327 -23.67 5.97 -8.27
N TYR A 328 -22.80 5.17 -8.90
CA TYR A 328 -23.14 4.33 -10.06
C TYR A 328 -24.30 3.37 -9.82
N LEU A 329 -24.36 2.74 -8.65
CA LEU A 329 -25.40 1.77 -8.31
C LEU A 329 -26.72 2.46 -7.98
N GLU A 330 -26.70 3.60 -7.28
CA GLU A 330 -27.91 4.40 -7.03
C GLU A 330 -28.53 4.91 -8.34
N GLN A 331 -27.71 5.43 -9.26
CA GLN A 331 -28.15 5.86 -10.59
C GLN A 331 -28.74 4.70 -11.40
N SER A 332 -28.11 3.52 -11.32
CA SER A 332 -28.60 2.30 -11.98
C SER A 332 -29.93 1.84 -11.39
N LEU A 333 -30.07 1.81 -10.06
CA LEU A 333 -31.30 1.48 -9.34
C LEU A 333 -32.44 2.42 -9.77
N SER A 334 -32.17 3.73 -9.80
CA SER A 334 -33.14 4.73 -10.26
C SER A 334 -33.62 4.45 -11.69
N THR A 335 -32.69 4.15 -12.59
CA THR A 335 -33.02 3.82 -13.98
C THR A 335 -33.87 2.55 -14.08
N VAL A 336 -33.50 1.50 -13.35
CA VAL A 336 -34.20 0.20 -13.36
C VAL A 336 -35.63 0.35 -12.85
N LEU A 337 -35.84 0.99 -11.68
CA LEU A 337 -37.18 1.13 -11.11
C LEU A 337 -38.09 2.00 -11.97
N ARG A 338 -37.58 3.10 -12.53
CA ARG A 338 -38.37 3.99 -13.41
C ARG A 338 -38.77 3.29 -14.71
N ARG A 339 -37.89 2.50 -15.31
CA ARG A 339 -38.22 1.68 -16.51
C ARG A 339 -39.25 0.60 -16.20
N ALA A 340 -39.22 0.04 -15.00
CA ALA A 340 -40.18 -0.97 -14.55
C ALA A 340 -41.53 -0.39 -14.07
N GLY A 341 -41.68 0.94 -14.03
CA GLY A 341 -42.88 1.60 -13.50
C GLY A 341 -43.11 1.36 -12.01
N ILE A 342 -42.02 1.24 -11.24
CA ILE A 342 -42.06 1.03 -9.78
C ILE A 342 -41.86 2.39 -9.09
N ASP A 343 -42.83 2.78 -8.27
CA ASP A 343 -42.87 4.09 -7.58
C ASP A 343 -42.20 4.11 -6.19
N THR A 344 -41.52 3.02 -5.82
CA THR A 344 -40.70 2.94 -4.60
C THR A 344 -39.68 4.08 -4.57
N ARG A 345 -39.67 4.84 -3.47
CA ARG A 345 -38.73 5.95 -3.28
C ARG A 345 -37.33 5.42 -3.05
N ILE A 346 -36.33 6.13 -3.58
CA ILE A 346 -34.92 5.74 -3.47
C ILE A 346 -34.22 6.78 -2.63
N HIS A 347 -33.50 6.29 -1.62
CA HIS A 347 -32.55 7.03 -0.81
C HIS A 347 -31.16 6.42 -1.01
N GLY A 348 -30.14 7.19 -0.73
CA GLY A 348 -28.74 6.82 -0.83
C GLY A 348 -27.89 8.01 -0.44
N LYS A 349 -27.28 8.69 -1.40
CA LYS A 349 -26.41 9.86 -1.16
C LYS A 349 -27.12 11.12 -0.60
N ASP A 350 -28.46 11.13 -0.57
CA ASP A 350 -29.24 12.18 0.07
C ASP A 350 -29.18 12.10 1.61
N VAL A 351 -29.02 10.89 2.16
CA VAL A 351 -28.89 10.63 3.61
C VAL A 351 -27.51 10.05 3.99
N LEU A 352 -26.75 9.52 3.02
CA LEU A 352 -25.40 9.00 3.21
C LEU A 352 -24.35 9.93 2.56
N PRO A 353 -23.11 10.00 3.09
CA PRO A 353 -22.07 10.85 2.52
C PRO A 353 -21.69 10.47 1.07
N MET A 354 -21.45 11.48 0.22
CA MET A 354 -20.95 11.27 -1.15
C MET A 354 -19.53 10.69 -1.18
N GLY A 355 -18.67 11.14 -0.27
CA GLY A 355 -17.28 10.68 -0.17
C GLY A 355 -16.88 10.37 1.27
N GLY A 356 -15.75 9.67 1.40
CA GLY A 356 -15.24 9.16 2.67
C GLY A 356 -15.54 7.68 2.90
N ASP A 357 -14.86 7.09 3.89
CA ASP A 357 -15.06 5.72 4.34
C ASP A 357 -16.41 5.58 5.06
N TYR A 358 -17.21 4.60 4.65
CA TYR A 358 -18.48 4.26 5.27
C TYR A 358 -18.22 3.48 6.56
N SER A 359 -17.78 4.23 7.58
CA SER A 359 -17.68 3.78 8.94
C SER A 359 -19.06 3.43 9.52
N VAL A 360 -19.09 2.66 10.59
CA VAL A 360 -20.34 2.35 11.30
C VAL A 360 -21.05 3.62 11.77
N GLU A 361 -20.31 4.67 12.14
CA GLU A 361 -20.86 5.96 12.55
C GLU A 361 -21.54 6.68 11.38
N ALA A 362 -20.89 6.74 10.21
CA ALA A 362 -21.47 7.36 9.02
C ALA A 362 -22.75 6.62 8.55
N LEU A 363 -22.74 5.28 8.59
CA LEU A 363 -23.93 4.49 8.25
C LEU A 363 -25.05 4.68 9.27
N LEU A 364 -24.72 4.81 10.56
CA LEU A 364 -25.72 5.03 11.61
C LEU A 364 -26.50 6.33 11.40
N GLU A 365 -25.79 7.44 11.16
CA GLU A 365 -26.43 8.74 10.92
C GLU A 365 -27.37 8.69 9.71
N GLY A 366 -26.93 8.09 8.60
CA GLY A 366 -27.77 7.98 7.40
C GLY A 366 -28.94 7.01 7.55
N PHE A 367 -28.75 5.89 8.25
CA PHE A 367 -29.84 4.93 8.50
C PHE A 367 -30.93 5.54 9.37
N GLU A 368 -30.55 6.32 10.38
CA GLU A 368 -31.50 7.04 11.22
C GLU A 368 -32.31 8.05 10.42
N ALA A 369 -31.65 8.89 9.61
CA ALA A 369 -32.35 9.83 8.76
C ALA A 369 -33.34 9.12 7.83
N PHE A 370 -32.93 8.00 7.21
CA PHE A 370 -33.78 7.18 6.37
C PHE A 370 -34.99 6.61 7.13
N PHE A 371 -34.78 5.94 8.27
CA PHE A 371 -35.87 5.33 9.02
C PHE A 371 -36.77 6.38 9.69
N GLU A 372 -36.24 7.51 10.20
CA GLU A 372 -37.07 8.58 10.75
C GLU A 372 -38.02 9.16 9.70
N GLN A 373 -37.55 9.28 8.45
CA GLN A 373 -38.36 9.76 7.34
C GLN A 373 -39.37 8.72 6.84
N GLU A 374 -38.96 7.46 6.71
CA GLU A 374 -39.71 6.45 5.97
C GLU A 374 -40.39 5.39 6.85
N ASP A 375 -39.84 5.02 8.00
CA ASP A 375 -40.37 4.00 8.90
C ASP A 375 -39.97 4.22 10.37
N SER A 376 -40.46 5.31 10.97
CA SER A 376 -40.08 5.71 12.33
C SER A 376 -40.51 4.69 13.41
N HIS A 377 -41.48 3.83 13.11
CA HIS A 377 -41.89 2.74 14.00
C HIS A 377 -40.77 1.70 14.16
N ALA A 378 -39.98 1.45 13.10
CA ALA A 378 -38.85 0.53 13.17
C ALA A 378 -37.82 0.93 14.26
N LEU A 379 -37.71 2.24 14.56
CA LEU A 379 -36.78 2.77 15.56
C LEU A 379 -37.30 2.72 17.02
N GLY A 380 -38.51 2.19 17.25
CA GLY A 380 -39.22 2.29 18.53
C GLY A 380 -38.52 1.65 19.75
N ASN A 381 -37.61 0.69 19.54
CA ASN A 381 -36.90 -0.05 20.60
C ASN A 381 -35.37 0.12 20.53
N ARG A 382 -34.88 1.31 20.19
CA ARG A 382 -33.43 1.54 20.09
C ARG A 382 -32.74 1.48 21.48
N PRO A 383 -31.65 0.70 21.64
CA PRO A 383 -30.81 0.83 22.82
C PRO A 383 -30.15 2.22 22.86
N PRO A 384 -29.80 2.76 24.06
CA PRO A 384 -29.01 3.98 24.14
C PRO A 384 -27.67 3.77 23.44
N ARG A 385 -27.34 4.68 22.52
CA ARG A 385 -26.12 4.58 21.72
C ARG A 385 -24.88 4.82 22.59
N PRO A 386 -23.75 4.19 22.27
CA PRO A 386 -22.46 4.74 22.68
C PRO A 386 -22.30 6.09 21.99
N ASP A 387 -22.52 7.17 22.72
CA ASP A 387 -22.28 8.53 22.25
C ASP A 387 -20.93 8.99 22.79
N ALA A 388 -19.96 9.16 21.88
CA ALA A 388 -18.66 9.70 22.25
C ALA A 388 -18.71 11.22 22.45
N ARG A 389 -19.72 11.94 21.93
CA ARG A 389 -19.80 13.41 21.96
C ARG A 389 -19.74 13.98 23.38
N PRO A 390 -20.40 13.43 24.42
CA PRO A 390 -20.23 13.89 25.80
C PRO A 390 -18.78 13.80 26.28
N VAL A 391 -18.06 12.72 25.93
CA VAL A 391 -16.65 12.54 26.29
C VAL A 391 -15.76 13.49 25.47
N LEU A 392 -15.98 13.56 24.16
CA LEU A 392 -15.25 14.43 23.24
C LEU A 392 -15.47 15.91 23.55
N ALA A 393 -16.63 16.29 24.09
CA ALA A 393 -16.95 17.66 24.51
C ALA A 393 -16.35 18.04 25.87
N GLN A 394 -15.79 17.09 26.63
CA GLN A 394 -15.13 17.41 27.90
C GLN A 394 -13.98 18.39 27.66
N PRO A 395 -13.84 19.46 28.48
CA PRO A 395 -12.75 20.41 28.33
C PRO A 395 -11.37 19.76 28.33
N ALA A 396 -11.17 18.71 29.13
CA ALA A 396 -9.91 17.96 29.16
C ALA A 396 -9.58 17.31 27.81
N VAL A 397 -10.57 16.74 27.11
CA VAL A 397 -10.38 16.09 25.80
C VAL A 397 -10.21 17.13 24.69
N GLN A 398 -10.96 18.23 24.74
CA GLN A 398 -10.78 19.36 23.81
C GLN A 398 -9.40 20.00 23.97
N ASN A 399 -8.94 20.19 25.21
CA ASN A 399 -7.58 20.64 25.47
C ASN A 399 -6.54 19.64 24.97
N LEU A 400 -6.80 18.33 25.09
CA LEU A 400 -5.93 17.29 24.54
C LEU A 400 -5.77 17.42 23.02
N LYS A 401 -6.85 17.75 22.28
CA LYS A 401 -6.79 17.98 20.83
C LYS A 401 -5.84 19.13 20.44
N ASN A 402 -5.72 20.14 21.30
CA ASN A 402 -4.82 21.27 21.06
C ASN A 402 -3.34 20.97 21.39
N VAL A 403 -3.08 19.92 22.17
CA VAL A 403 -1.73 19.55 22.65
C VAL A 403 -1.17 18.35 21.90
N VAL A 404 -2.02 17.41 21.46
CA VAL A 404 -1.59 16.22 20.71
C VAL A 404 -1.21 16.65 19.30
N PRO A 405 0.07 16.59 18.92
CA PRO A 405 0.47 16.95 17.58
C PRO A 405 -0.11 15.94 16.59
N SER A 406 -0.49 16.42 15.42
CA SER A 406 -0.76 15.56 14.26
C SER A 406 0.43 14.63 14.04
N ARG A 407 0.17 13.40 13.60
CA ARG A 407 1.19 12.40 13.27
C ARG A 407 1.31 12.30 11.75
N PRO A 408 1.93 13.28 11.07
CA PRO A 408 2.15 13.16 9.64
C PRO A 408 3.04 11.94 9.34
N PRO A 409 2.92 11.37 8.14
CA PRO A 409 3.87 10.38 7.66
C PRO A 409 5.32 10.89 7.77
N GLY A 410 6.24 10.02 8.19
CA GLY A 410 7.61 10.40 8.44
C GLY A 410 8.60 9.27 8.20
N LEU A 411 9.86 9.63 7.97
CA LEU A 411 10.93 8.67 7.75
C LEU A 411 11.25 7.90 9.04
N CYS A 412 11.53 6.60 8.90
CA CYS A 412 11.89 5.73 10.03
C CYS A 412 13.15 6.21 10.78
N THR A 413 13.33 5.73 12.01
CA THR A 413 14.59 5.90 12.75
C THR A 413 15.75 5.33 11.95
N GLY A 414 16.75 6.17 11.68
CA GLY A 414 17.91 5.79 10.89
C GLY A 414 17.62 5.53 9.41
N CYS A 415 16.54 6.07 8.84
CA CYS A 415 16.28 5.97 7.40
C CYS A 415 17.44 6.56 6.57
N PRO A 416 17.89 5.87 5.50
CA PRO A 416 18.98 6.33 4.62
C PRO A 416 18.62 7.54 3.74
N GLU A 417 17.37 7.95 3.69
CA GLU A 417 16.94 9.11 2.88
C GLU A 417 17.11 10.44 3.64
N ARG A 418 17.17 10.40 4.98
CA ARG A 418 17.38 11.59 5.82
C ARG A 418 18.67 12.34 5.48
N PRO A 419 19.83 11.67 5.31
CA PRO A 419 21.04 12.33 4.82
C PRO A 419 20.88 13.07 3.49
N ILE A 420 20.13 12.50 2.54
CA ILE A 420 19.89 13.09 1.21
C ILE A 420 19.17 14.43 1.38
N PHE A 421 18.07 14.44 2.15
CA PHE A 421 17.30 15.65 2.39
C PHE A 421 18.02 16.67 3.27
N ALA A 422 18.84 16.21 4.22
CA ALA A 422 19.71 17.11 4.99
C ALA A 422 20.71 17.82 4.05
N ALA A 423 21.36 17.08 3.14
CA ALA A 423 22.25 17.64 2.14
C ALA A 423 21.52 18.62 1.20
N MET A 424 20.32 18.26 0.71
CA MET A 424 19.50 19.15 -0.12
C MET A 424 19.15 20.47 0.59
N LYS A 425 18.82 20.45 1.89
CA LYS A 425 18.58 21.70 2.65
C LYS A 425 19.82 22.58 2.70
N MET A 426 21.00 21.98 2.93
CA MET A 426 22.27 22.73 2.96
C MET A 426 22.59 23.33 1.58
N VAL A 427 22.32 22.58 0.50
CA VAL A 427 22.46 23.09 -0.87
C VAL A 427 21.49 24.24 -1.14
N ASN A 428 20.23 24.14 -0.71
CA ASN A 428 19.26 25.25 -0.85
C ASN A 428 19.68 26.50 -0.06
N GLN A 429 20.37 26.36 1.07
CA GLN A 429 20.92 27.51 1.80
C GLN A 429 22.00 28.25 0.99
N GLU A 430 22.76 27.53 0.15
CA GLU A 430 23.85 28.09 -0.65
C GLU A 430 23.39 28.57 -2.03
N LEU A 431 22.53 27.82 -2.70
CA LEU A 431 22.08 28.07 -4.09
C LEU A 431 20.66 28.65 -4.18
N GLY A 432 19.98 28.81 -3.03
CA GLY A 432 18.56 29.15 -2.93
C GLY A 432 17.64 27.98 -3.29
N ASP A 433 16.33 28.18 -3.18
CA ASP A 433 15.36 27.11 -3.41
C ASP A 433 15.32 26.63 -4.88
N HIS A 434 15.04 25.34 -5.04
CA HIS A 434 14.86 24.65 -6.31
C HIS A 434 13.46 24.05 -6.39
N HIS A 435 12.93 23.93 -7.62
CA HIS A 435 11.75 23.10 -7.84
C HIS A 435 12.11 21.63 -7.62
N VAL A 436 11.38 20.96 -6.73
CA VAL A 436 11.60 19.55 -6.40
C VAL A 436 10.33 18.77 -6.69
N ALA A 437 10.38 17.92 -7.71
CA ALA A 437 9.33 16.95 -8.02
C ALA A 437 9.59 15.65 -7.24
N ALA A 438 8.68 15.27 -6.36
CA ALA A 438 8.75 14.01 -5.62
C ALA A 438 7.94 12.92 -6.33
N ASP A 439 8.36 11.67 -6.19
CA ASP A 439 7.59 10.49 -6.56
C ASP A 439 6.82 9.94 -5.35
N ILE A 440 5.92 8.99 -5.56
CA ILE A 440 5.29 8.24 -4.47
C ILE A 440 6.31 7.28 -3.84
N GLY A 441 6.52 7.41 -2.53
CA GLY A 441 7.44 6.56 -1.75
C GLY A 441 7.89 7.25 -0.47
N CYS A 442 8.87 6.66 0.25
CA CYS A 442 9.40 7.25 1.49
C CYS A 442 9.90 8.69 1.30
N HIS A 443 10.49 8.99 0.14
CA HIS A 443 11.04 10.31 -0.18
C HIS A 443 9.97 11.40 -0.28
N LEU A 444 8.71 11.04 -0.52
CA LEU A 444 7.57 11.96 -0.50
C LEU A 444 7.44 12.68 0.85
N PHE A 445 7.81 12.01 1.95
CA PHE A 445 7.71 12.58 3.30
C PHE A 445 8.66 13.75 3.54
N SER A 446 9.62 14.00 2.62
CA SER A 446 10.47 15.18 2.67
C SER A 446 9.71 16.50 2.47
N ILE A 447 8.50 16.46 1.89
CA ILE A 447 7.62 17.64 1.75
C ILE A 447 7.21 18.19 3.12
N LEU A 448 7.12 17.32 4.13
CA LEU A 448 6.66 17.67 5.45
C LEU A 448 7.81 18.16 6.35
N PRO A 449 7.50 18.84 7.48
CA PRO A 449 8.49 19.17 8.47
C PRO A 449 9.26 17.92 8.97
N PRO A 450 10.57 18.05 9.27
CA PRO A 450 11.34 19.29 9.28
C PRO A 450 12.04 19.61 7.94
N PHE A 451 11.87 18.79 6.91
CA PHE A 451 12.60 18.96 5.66
C PHE A 451 12.02 20.08 4.82
N ASN A 452 10.70 20.10 4.61
CA ASN A 452 9.99 21.08 3.78
C ASN A 452 10.60 21.16 2.37
N LEU A 453 10.92 20.00 1.77
CA LEU A 453 11.51 19.85 0.45
C LEU A 453 10.52 19.15 -0.48
N GLY A 454 10.13 19.82 -1.56
CA GLY A 454 9.20 19.28 -2.55
C GLY A 454 8.10 20.27 -2.91
N THR A 455 7.72 20.27 -4.17
CA THR A 455 6.74 21.19 -4.76
C THR A 455 5.56 20.42 -5.34
N THR A 456 5.82 19.26 -5.93
CA THR A 456 4.81 18.45 -6.61
C THR A 456 5.02 16.97 -6.31
N THR A 457 3.96 16.18 -6.48
CA THR A 457 4.02 14.72 -6.44
C THR A 457 3.12 14.16 -7.51
N MET A 458 3.65 13.26 -8.33
CA MET A 458 2.92 12.67 -9.44
C MET A 458 3.22 11.17 -9.51
N GLY A 459 2.18 10.35 -9.32
CA GLY A 459 2.18 8.90 -9.54
C GLY A 459 3.31 8.12 -8.87
N PHE A 460 3.45 6.85 -9.25
CA PHE A 460 4.55 5.98 -8.83
C PHE A 460 5.45 5.69 -10.04
N GLY A 461 6.71 6.10 -9.96
CA GLY A 461 7.66 6.09 -11.09
C GLY A 461 7.46 7.26 -12.07
N LEU A 462 6.70 8.29 -11.70
CA LEU A 462 6.41 9.45 -12.55
C LEU A 462 7.03 10.76 -12.04
N GLY A 463 7.76 10.73 -10.91
CA GLY A 463 8.39 11.93 -10.34
C GLY A 463 9.33 12.62 -11.32
N ALA A 464 10.21 11.85 -11.97
CA ALA A 464 11.10 12.33 -13.04
C ALA A 464 10.33 12.87 -14.26
N ALA A 465 9.24 12.21 -14.66
CA ALA A 465 8.41 12.62 -15.79
C ALA A 465 7.71 13.95 -15.51
N SER A 466 7.25 14.17 -14.26
CA SER A 466 6.56 15.39 -13.86
C SER A 466 7.43 16.64 -13.92
N ALA A 467 8.76 16.48 -13.81
CA ALA A 467 9.70 17.57 -13.99
C ALA A 467 9.98 17.91 -15.48
N SER A 468 9.42 17.16 -16.43
CA SER A 468 9.76 17.28 -17.87
C SER A 468 9.46 18.67 -18.47
N ALA A 469 8.45 19.37 -17.94
CA ALA A 469 8.14 20.74 -18.35
C ALA A 469 9.25 21.75 -18.02
N PHE A 470 10.10 21.45 -17.04
CA PHE A 470 11.24 22.27 -16.61
C PHE A 470 12.56 21.88 -17.32
N SER A 471 12.47 21.42 -18.57
CA SER A 471 13.58 20.82 -19.33
C SER A 471 14.68 21.78 -19.76
N LYS A 472 14.39 23.09 -19.85
CA LYS A 472 15.36 24.11 -20.24
C LYS A 472 15.59 25.07 -19.07
N SER A 473 16.79 25.02 -18.50
CA SER A 473 17.21 25.95 -17.45
C SER A 473 17.50 27.33 -18.05
N THR A 474 16.78 28.36 -17.61
CA THR A 474 17.18 29.78 -17.78
C THR A 474 17.96 30.31 -16.57
N GLY A 475 18.43 29.42 -15.67
CA GLY A 475 19.25 29.78 -14.52
C GLY A 475 19.34 28.68 -13.45
N LYS A 476 18.21 28.08 -13.05
CA LYS A 476 18.16 27.00 -12.05
C LYS A 476 17.64 25.69 -12.65
N ARG A 477 18.26 24.57 -12.25
CA ARG A 477 17.80 23.22 -12.59
C ARG A 477 16.70 22.77 -11.64
N SER A 478 15.73 22.03 -12.18
CA SER A 478 14.76 21.26 -11.39
C SER A 478 15.41 19.99 -10.84
N ILE A 479 14.89 19.52 -9.71
CA ILE A 479 15.29 18.26 -9.10
C ILE A 479 14.08 17.33 -9.13
N ALA A 480 14.27 16.07 -9.53
CA ALA A 480 13.29 15.02 -9.35
C ALA A 480 13.85 13.93 -8.45
N VAL A 481 13.08 13.50 -7.44
CA VAL A 481 13.48 12.44 -6.51
C VAL A 481 12.54 11.25 -6.67
N MET A 482 13.11 10.08 -6.88
CA MET A 482 12.38 8.82 -7.11
C MET A 482 13.08 7.67 -6.38
N GLY A 483 12.30 6.69 -5.90
CA GLY A 483 12.85 5.45 -5.33
C GLY A 483 13.18 4.40 -6.40
N ASP A 484 14.05 3.45 -6.07
CA ASP A 484 14.34 2.26 -6.86
C ASP A 484 13.09 1.46 -7.29
N GLY A 485 12.11 1.30 -6.40
CA GLY A 485 10.82 0.68 -6.75
C GLY A 485 10.09 1.43 -7.87
N GLY A 486 10.00 2.75 -7.78
CA GLY A 486 9.39 3.59 -8.82
C GLY A 486 10.20 3.59 -10.11
N PHE A 487 11.54 3.53 -10.00
CA PHE A 487 12.45 3.43 -11.14
C PHE A 487 12.18 2.17 -11.97
N TRP A 488 12.09 1.00 -11.33
CA TRP A 488 11.84 -0.27 -12.03
C TRP A 488 10.39 -0.48 -12.47
N HIS A 489 9.44 0.27 -11.91
CA HIS A 489 8.02 0.20 -12.27
C HIS A 489 7.72 0.97 -13.57
N ASN A 490 7.91 2.29 -13.57
CA ASN A 490 7.67 3.16 -14.74
C ASN A 490 8.78 4.21 -14.95
N GLY A 491 9.66 4.41 -13.96
CA GLY A 491 10.63 5.50 -13.97
C GLY A 491 11.74 5.36 -15.00
N LEU A 492 12.11 4.14 -15.38
CA LEU A 492 13.10 3.90 -16.44
C LEU A 492 12.60 4.43 -17.79
N THR A 493 11.35 4.16 -18.17
CA THR A 493 10.80 4.54 -19.48
C THR A 493 10.24 5.95 -19.48
N SER A 494 9.22 6.20 -18.64
CA SER A 494 8.46 7.46 -18.60
C SER A 494 9.26 8.61 -17.97
N GLY A 495 10.20 8.29 -17.08
CA GLY A 495 11.06 9.26 -16.39
C GLY A 495 12.39 9.48 -17.10
N ILE A 496 13.37 8.63 -16.80
CA ILE A 496 14.75 8.80 -17.23
C ILE A 496 14.90 8.64 -18.74
N GLY A 497 14.24 7.65 -19.35
CA GLY A 497 14.24 7.45 -20.80
C GLY A 497 13.74 8.70 -21.55
N ASN A 498 12.61 9.25 -21.10
CA ASN A 498 12.08 10.50 -21.64
C ASN A 498 13.01 11.71 -21.43
N ALA A 499 13.68 11.81 -20.27
CA ALA A 499 14.65 12.86 -19.98
C ALA A 499 15.88 12.77 -20.89
N VAL A 500 16.41 11.57 -21.12
CA VAL A 500 17.53 11.33 -22.05
C VAL A 500 17.10 11.65 -23.49
N TYR A 501 15.94 11.15 -23.93
CA TYR A 501 15.41 11.39 -25.26
C TYR A 501 15.27 12.88 -25.58
N ASN A 502 14.76 13.67 -24.63
CA ASN A 502 14.55 15.11 -24.80
C ASN A 502 15.74 15.99 -24.37
N LYS A 503 16.87 15.40 -23.98
CA LYS A 503 18.04 16.12 -23.44
C LYS A 503 17.68 17.08 -22.29
N HIS A 504 16.80 16.63 -21.40
CA HIS A 504 16.32 17.43 -20.26
C HIS A 504 17.47 17.79 -19.31
N ASP A 505 17.64 19.08 -19.01
CA ASP A 505 18.76 19.58 -18.20
C ASP A 505 18.48 19.64 -16.68
N GLY A 506 17.82 18.62 -16.13
CA GLY A 506 17.47 18.50 -14.71
C GLY A 506 18.41 17.59 -13.91
N VAL A 507 18.23 17.61 -12.59
CA VAL A 507 18.87 16.67 -11.66
C VAL A 507 17.87 15.60 -11.25
N PHE A 508 18.23 14.33 -11.39
CA PHE A 508 17.40 13.17 -11.09
C PHE A 508 18.08 12.34 -10.00
N VAL A 509 17.51 12.34 -8.80
CA VAL A 509 18.00 11.56 -7.66
C VAL A 509 17.20 10.27 -7.56
N ILE A 510 17.86 9.15 -7.82
CA ILE A 510 17.31 7.81 -7.66
C ILE A 510 17.80 7.25 -6.32
N VAL A 511 16.86 7.00 -5.39
CA VAL A 511 17.13 6.44 -4.07
C VAL A 511 17.09 4.91 -4.14
N ASP A 512 18.27 4.28 -4.10
CA ASP A 512 18.44 2.82 -4.12
C ASP A 512 18.54 2.28 -2.68
N ASN A 513 17.40 1.87 -2.12
CA ASN A 513 17.32 1.33 -0.76
C ASN A 513 17.17 -0.20 -0.70
N PHE A 514 17.19 -0.83 -1.88
CA PHE A 514 17.20 -2.26 -2.19
C PHE A 514 15.83 -2.93 -2.11
N TYR A 515 14.74 -2.21 -1.88
CA TYR A 515 13.43 -2.80 -1.63
C TYR A 515 12.29 -1.87 -2.00
N SER A 516 11.10 -2.43 -2.26
CA SER A 516 9.86 -1.64 -2.18
C SER A 516 9.54 -1.33 -0.70
N SER A 517 10.27 -0.38 -0.13
CA SER A 517 10.35 -0.18 1.33
C SER A 517 9.05 0.34 1.96
N ALA A 518 8.31 1.20 1.26
CA ALA A 518 7.07 1.78 1.77
C ALA A 518 5.91 0.77 1.86
N THR A 519 6.00 -0.36 1.15
CA THR A 519 4.92 -1.34 0.99
C THR A 519 5.18 -2.67 1.69
N GLY A 520 6.26 -2.78 2.48
CA GLY A 520 6.58 -3.99 3.24
C GLY A 520 7.95 -4.62 2.95
N GLY A 521 8.76 -4.04 2.06
CA GLY A 521 10.13 -4.49 1.82
C GLY A 521 10.27 -5.65 0.84
N GLN A 522 9.39 -5.72 -0.16
CA GLN A 522 9.44 -6.73 -1.23
C GLN A 522 10.70 -6.58 -2.09
N ASP A 523 11.17 -7.70 -2.62
CA ASP A 523 12.31 -7.73 -3.54
C ASP A 523 11.93 -7.12 -4.91
N ILE A 524 12.83 -6.33 -5.48
CA ILE A 524 12.77 -5.68 -6.78
C ILE A 524 14.06 -5.98 -7.56
N LEU A 525 14.18 -5.50 -8.80
CA LEU A 525 15.32 -5.82 -9.67
C LEU A 525 16.68 -5.44 -9.05
N SER A 526 16.78 -4.30 -8.37
CA SER A 526 18.00 -3.85 -7.69
C SER A 526 18.16 -4.38 -6.25
N SER A 527 17.26 -5.24 -5.77
CA SER A 527 17.42 -5.85 -4.45
C SER A 527 18.71 -6.64 -4.34
N ARG A 528 19.36 -6.57 -3.16
CA ARG A 528 20.63 -7.25 -2.88
C ARG A 528 20.45 -8.56 -2.11
N ALA A 529 19.21 -8.95 -1.82
CA ALA A 529 18.91 -10.23 -1.18
C ALA A 529 19.09 -11.37 -2.18
N ASN A 530 19.67 -12.48 -1.72
CA ASN A 530 19.70 -13.73 -2.49
C ASN A 530 18.28 -14.30 -2.54
N ASN A 531 17.74 -14.45 -3.75
CA ASN A 531 16.43 -15.03 -3.98
C ASN A 531 16.60 -16.33 -4.78
N LYS A 532 15.88 -17.40 -4.37
CA LYS A 532 16.00 -18.72 -5.02
C LYS A 532 15.35 -18.75 -6.40
N THR A 533 14.31 -17.94 -6.63
CA THR A 533 13.44 -18.04 -7.81
C THR A 533 13.43 -16.77 -8.66
N ARG A 534 14.15 -15.72 -8.24
CA ARG A 534 14.22 -14.43 -8.96
C ARG A 534 15.65 -14.00 -9.19
N ASN A 535 15.88 -13.31 -10.31
CA ASN A 535 17.15 -12.67 -10.62
C ASN A 535 17.18 -11.24 -10.05
N THR A 536 17.95 -11.05 -8.99
CA THR A 536 18.14 -9.77 -8.29
C THR A 536 19.58 -9.25 -8.48
N GLY A 537 19.89 -8.04 -7.99
CA GLY A 537 21.21 -7.42 -8.13
C GLY A 537 21.44 -6.73 -9.48
N ASN A 538 20.38 -6.38 -10.20
CA ASN A 538 20.46 -5.62 -11.44
C ASN A 538 20.75 -4.15 -11.11
N PRO A 539 21.91 -3.60 -11.48
CA PRO A 539 22.31 -2.28 -11.01
C PRO A 539 21.65 -1.17 -11.85
N ILE A 540 21.15 -0.14 -11.16
CA ILE A 540 20.47 1.01 -11.77
C ILE A 540 21.43 1.79 -12.69
N ASP A 541 22.72 1.87 -12.33
CA ASP A 541 23.73 2.60 -13.10
C ASP A 541 23.86 2.06 -14.54
N ARG A 542 23.86 0.73 -14.72
CA ARG A 542 23.92 0.10 -16.03
C ARG A 542 22.64 0.32 -16.82
N ALA A 543 21.48 0.28 -16.16
CA ALA A 543 20.20 0.54 -16.82
C ALA A 543 20.13 1.96 -17.39
N VAL A 544 20.49 2.98 -16.58
CA VAL A 544 20.45 4.38 -17.03
C VAL A 544 21.53 4.67 -18.09
N LYS A 545 22.72 4.06 -18.00
CA LYS A 545 23.74 4.17 -19.05
C LYS A 545 23.30 3.46 -20.33
N GLY A 546 22.61 2.33 -20.22
CA GLY A 546 22.10 1.55 -21.34
C GLY A 546 21.07 2.30 -22.20
N ILE A 547 20.29 3.20 -21.59
CA ILE A 547 19.36 4.10 -22.31
C ILE A 547 20.03 5.39 -22.81
N GLY A 548 21.32 5.60 -22.55
CA GLY A 548 22.11 6.70 -23.10
C GLY A 548 22.45 7.85 -22.15
N ALA A 549 22.22 7.71 -20.84
CA ALA A 549 22.63 8.74 -19.87
C ALA A 549 24.17 8.86 -19.80
N LYS A 550 24.67 10.11 -19.78
CA LYS A 550 26.10 10.42 -19.78
C LYS A 550 26.60 10.86 -18.40
N TRP A 551 25.93 11.82 -17.79
CA TRP A 551 26.25 12.28 -16.44
C TRP A 551 25.56 11.39 -15.40
N VAL A 552 26.32 10.45 -14.84
CA VAL A 552 25.85 9.54 -13.79
C VAL A 552 26.85 9.58 -12.63
N ARG A 553 26.36 9.78 -11.41
CA ARG A 553 27.14 9.71 -10.16
C ARG A 553 26.48 8.77 -9.18
N GLU A 554 27.29 8.00 -8.47
CA GLU A 554 26.81 7.06 -7.45
C GLU A 554 27.36 7.45 -6.07
N VAL A 555 26.47 7.39 -5.07
CA VAL A 555 26.81 7.58 -3.67
C VAL A 555 26.38 6.34 -2.89
N ASP A 556 27.31 5.40 -2.74
CA ASP A 556 27.10 4.07 -2.12
C ASP A 556 26.79 4.10 -0.61
N ARG A 557 26.94 5.26 0.02
CA ARG A 557 26.63 5.50 1.43
C ARG A 557 26.00 6.87 1.58
N THR A 558 24.67 6.92 1.54
CA THR A 558 23.88 8.14 1.77
C THR A 558 24.25 8.87 3.06
N TYR A 559 24.61 8.14 4.12
CA TYR A 559 25.00 8.72 5.42
C TYR A 559 26.25 9.62 5.36
N ASP A 560 27.03 9.59 4.28
CA ASP A 560 28.08 10.59 4.02
C ASP A 560 27.42 11.88 3.49
N VAL A 561 26.95 12.70 4.43
CA VAL A 561 26.19 13.93 4.13
C VAL A 561 27.06 14.93 3.37
N GLY A 562 28.36 14.99 3.68
CA GLY A 562 29.32 15.85 2.99
C GLY A 562 29.45 15.49 1.51
N LYS A 563 29.65 14.20 1.20
CA LYS A 563 29.70 13.72 -0.19
C LYS A 563 28.36 13.93 -0.91
N MET A 564 27.23 13.66 -0.25
CA MET A 564 25.91 13.93 -0.85
C MET A 564 25.74 15.41 -1.22
N LYS A 565 26.11 16.33 -0.32
CA LYS A 565 26.07 17.78 -0.57
C LYS A 565 26.97 18.17 -1.75
N GLN A 566 28.19 17.64 -1.81
CA GLN A 566 29.13 17.91 -2.89
C GLN A 566 28.59 17.46 -4.26
N VAL A 567 28.08 16.23 -4.35
CA VAL A 567 27.55 15.68 -5.61
C VAL A 567 26.30 16.42 -6.08
N LEU A 568 25.40 16.78 -5.14
CA LEU A 568 24.23 17.60 -5.46
C LEU A 568 24.63 18.98 -5.97
N THR A 569 25.62 19.61 -5.34
CA THR A 569 26.15 20.91 -5.79
C THR A 569 26.74 20.79 -7.20
N GLU A 570 27.60 19.79 -7.45
CA GLU A 570 28.16 19.52 -8.78
C GLU A 570 27.06 19.36 -9.85
N ALA A 571 26.02 18.56 -9.57
CA ALA A 571 24.91 18.35 -10.49
C ALA A 571 24.15 19.64 -10.82
N LEU A 572 23.96 20.51 -9.83
CA LEU A 572 23.22 21.76 -9.99
C LEU A 572 24.04 22.86 -10.66
N THR A 573 25.38 22.82 -10.57
CA THR A 573 26.25 23.90 -11.08
C THR A 573 27.11 23.52 -12.27
N THR A 574 27.22 22.24 -12.63
CA THR A 574 28.04 21.81 -13.79
C THR A 574 27.58 22.44 -15.10
N GLU A 575 28.51 22.70 -16.02
CA GLU A 575 28.21 23.19 -17.38
C GLU A 575 27.83 22.05 -18.35
N GLU A 576 28.02 20.78 -17.96
CA GLU A 576 27.65 19.64 -18.82
C GLU A 576 26.13 19.61 -19.06
N GLU A 577 25.71 19.56 -20.33
CA GLU A 577 24.30 19.53 -20.73
C GLU A 577 23.67 18.12 -20.65
N GLY A 578 22.35 18.08 -20.45
CA GLY A 578 21.55 16.86 -20.40
C GLY A 578 21.24 16.42 -18.97
N PRO A 579 20.62 15.23 -18.78
CA PRO A 579 20.13 14.83 -17.47
C PRO A 579 21.27 14.44 -16.53
N LYS A 580 21.24 14.98 -15.30
CA LYS A 580 22.20 14.67 -14.24
C LYS A 580 21.59 13.60 -13.33
N ILE A 581 22.06 12.36 -13.43
CA ILE A 581 21.51 11.26 -12.65
C ILE A 581 22.42 10.97 -11.45
N ILE A 582 21.85 11.05 -10.25
CA ILE A 582 22.49 10.68 -9.00
C ILE A 582 21.81 9.42 -8.47
N ILE A 583 22.57 8.35 -8.28
CA ILE A 583 22.11 7.13 -7.63
C ILE A 583 22.60 7.16 -6.18
N ALA A 584 21.68 7.41 -5.26
CA ALA A 584 21.95 7.52 -3.83
C ALA A 584 21.56 6.21 -3.14
N SER A 585 22.56 5.41 -2.74
CA SER A 585 22.38 4.01 -2.39
C SER A 585 22.68 3.75 -0.91
N SER A 586 21.75 3.12 -0.20
CA SER A 586 21.92 2.62 1.17
C SER A 586 20.70 1.81 1.60
N GLU A 587 20.94 0.66 2.21
CA GLU A 587 19.88 -0.25 2.63
C GLU A 587 18.84 0.41 3.54
N CYS A 588 17.56 0.12 3.26
CA CYS A 588 16.45 0.41 4.16
C CYS A 588 16.72 -0.09 5.59
N MET A 589 16.68 0.84 6.55
CA MET A 589 17.06 0.54 7.94
C MET A 589 16.12 -0.48 8.59
N LEU A 590 14.83 -0.49 8.26
CA LEU A 590 13.90 -1.48 8.81
C LEU A 590 14.28 -2.90 8.36
N ASN A 591 14.51 -3.10 7.06
CA ASN A 591 14.91 -4.39 6.52
C ASN A 591 16.30 -4.83 7.03
N LYS A 592 17.23 -3.88 7.14
CA LYS A 592 18.53 -4.12 7.77
C LYS A 592 18.38 -4.62 9.22
N GLN A 593 17.58 -3.94 10.04
CA GLN A 593 17.36 -4.32 11.44
C GLN A 593 16.62 -5.66 11.56
N ARG A 594 15.65 -5.95 10.68
CA ARG A 594 14.97 -7.27 10.62
C ARG A 594 15.97 -8.40 10.36
N ARG A 595 16.96 -8.20 9.49
CA ARG A 595 18.01 -9.19 9.21
C ARG A 595 19.05 -9.28 10.33
N VAL A 596 19.57 -8.14 10.78
CA VAL A 596 20.78 -8.10 11.63
C VAL A 596 20.45 -8.38 13.10
N ARG A 597 19.34 -7.88 13.64
CA ARG A 597 19.02 -8.03 15.08
C ARG A 597 18.94 -9.50 15.54
N PRO A 598 18.28 -10.43 14.81
CA PRO A 598 18.25 -11.84 15.21
C PRO A 598 19.62 -12.51 15.16
N ILE A 599 20.46 -12.14 14.18
CA ILE A 599 21.83 -12.66 14.04
C ILE A 599 22.68 -12.19 15.22
N GLU A 600 22.63 -10.90 15.55
CA GLU A 600 23.33 -10.34 16.70
C GLU A 600 22.85 -10.94 18.01
N ALA A 601 21.54 -11.10 18.20
CA ALA A 601 20.97 -11.70 19.40
C ALA A 601 21.44 -13.15 19.60
N ARG A 602 21.51 -13.93 18.51
CA ARG A 602 22.06 -15.30 18.53
C ARG A 602 23.55 -15.28 18.88
N ALA A 603 24.35 -14.43 18.21
CA ALA A 603 25.78 -14.29 18.50
C ALA A 603 26.05 -13.91 19.96
N ILE A 604 25.26 -13.00 20.54
CA ILE A 604 25.35 -12.64 21.96
C ILE A 604 25.05 -13.85 22.85
N LYS A 605 23.98 -14.60 22.55
CA LYS A 605 23.60 -15.81 23.30
C LYS A 605 24.67 -16.90 23.21
N ASP A 606 25.35 -17.00 22.07
CA ASP A 606 26.43 -17.95 21.82
C ASP A 606 27.78 -17.51 22.42
N GLY A 607 27.80 -16.44 23.23
CA GLY A 607 29.02 -15.95 23.89
C GLY A 607 29.98 -15.20 22.96
N GLN A 608 29.57 -14.89 21.73
CA GLN A 608 30.41 -14.19 20.76
C GLN A 608 30.48 -12.69 21.09
N ARG A 609 31.64 -12.08 20.84
CA ARG A 609 31.85 -10.65 21.04
C ARG A 609 31.07 -9.85 20.00
N VAL A 610 30.10 -9.06 20.45
CA VAL A 610 29.28 -8.20 19.57
C VAL A 610 29.39 -6.75 20.02
N VAL A 611 29.69 -5.84 19.07
CA VAL A 611 29.80 -4.40 19.33
C VAL A 611 28.59 -3.69 18.76
N LYS A 612 27.85 -2.99 19.61
CA LYS A 612 26.70 -2.16 19.22
C LYS A 612 27.01 -0.69 19.43
N GLN A 613 26.92 0.08 18.36
CA GLN A 613 27.14 1.52 18.41
C GLN A 613 25.89 2.22 18.96
N ARG A 614 26.10 3.17 19.87
CA ARG A 614 25.11 4.16 20.29
C ARG A 614 25.69 5.55 20.11
N PHE A 615 24.80 6.50 19.88
CA PHE A 615 25.16 7.92 19.84
C PHE A 615 24.50 8.63 21.00
N GLY A 616 25.18 9.63 21.53
CA GLY A 616 24.66 10.53 22.56
C GLY A 616 24.99 11.98 22.24
N VAL A 617 24.41 12.86 23.04
CA VAL A 617 24.69 14.30 23.02
C VAL A 617 25.28 14.65 24.39
N ASP A 618 26.46 15.25 24.39
CA ASP A 618 27.07 15.85 25.56
C ASP A 618 26.33 17.15 25.90
N GLU A 619 25.64 17.15 27.03
CA GLU A 619 24.83 18.27 27.49
C GLU A 619 25.68 19.50 27.84
N ASP A 620 26.93 19.32 28.27
CA ASP A 620 27.86 20.41 28.59
C ASP A 620 28.30 21.18 27.34
N VAL A 621 28.28 20.52 26.18
CA VAL A 621 28.72 21.09 24.89
C VAL A 621 27.53 21.54 24.04
N CYS A 622 26.36 20.95 24.22
CA CYS A 622 25.16 21.27 23.46
C CYS A 622 24.77 22.74 23.66
N THR A 623 24.58 23.48 22.57
CA THR A 623 24.16 24.89 22.59
C THR A 623 22.68 25.08 22.86
N GLY A 624 21.85 24.04 22.69
CA GLY A 624 20.39 24.14 22.80
C GLY A 624 19.71 24.74 21.56
N ASP A 625 20.43 25.00 20.46
CA ASP A 625 19.85 25.61 19.25
C ASP A 625 18.94 24.68 18.43
N HIS A 626 19.01 23.36 18.68
CA HIS A 626 18.29 22.27 17.98
C HIS A 626 18.43 22.25 16.44
N ALA A 627 19.48 22.85 15.88
CA ALA A 627 19.75 22.81 14.44
C ALA A 627 19.95 21.36 13.95
N CYS A 628 20.59 20.52 14.77
CA CYS A 628 20.79 19.09 14.49
C CYS A 628 19.46 18.33 14.35
N ILE A 629 18.42 18.71 15.10
CA ILE A 629 17.07 18.15 14.99
C ILE A 629 16.42 18.62 13.68
N ARG A 630 16.46 19.93 13.39
CA ARG A 630 15.83 20.52 12.19
C ARG A 630 16.49 20.09 10.86
N LEU A 631 17.74 19.67 10.88
CA LEU A 631 18.45 19.17 9.71
C LEU A 631 18.37 17.65 9.56
N SER A 632 18.51 16.87 10.65
CA SER A 632 18.47 15.40 10.56
C SER A 632 17.05 14.81 10.58
N GLY A 633 16.13 15.50 11.26
CA GLY A 633 14.76 15.10 11.54
C GLY A 633 14.59 13.78 12.29
N CYS A 634 15.64 13.23 12.91
CA CYS A 634 15.62 11.90 13.51
C CYS A 634 14.62 11.84 14.69
N PRO A 635 13.66 10.89 14.72
CA PRO A 635 12.68 10.81 15.81
C PRO A 635 13.32 10.44 17.15
N SER A 636 14.47 9.73 17.12
CA SER A 636 15.24 9.41 18.32
C SER A 636 16.05 10.59 18.87
N LEU A 637 16.17 11.69 18.12
CA LEU A 637 16.85 12.90 18.57
C LEU A 637 15.81 13.87 19.11
N SER A 638 15.58 13.79 20.43
CA SER A 638 14.58 14.54 21.17
C SER A 638 15.26 15.64 22.00
N VAL A 639 14.50 16.24 22.92
CA VAL A 639 14.97 17.26 23.86
C VAL A 639 14.77 16.77 25.30
N LYS A 640 15.64 17.22 26.21
CA LYS A 640 15.49 17.02 27.66
C LYS A 640 15.81 18.31 28.40
N TYR A 641 15.12 18.55 29.51
CA TYR A 641 15.47 19.64 30.43
C TYR A 641 16.59 19.18 31.36
N LEU A 642 17.47 20.12 31.71
CA LEU A 642 18.53 19.90 32.69
C LEU A 642 18.04 20.33 34.07
N ASP A 643 18.62 19.74 35.11
CA ASP A 643 18.41 20.17 36.51
C ASP A 643 19.21 21.44 36.86
N ASP A 644 19.86 22.07 35.86
CA ASP A 644 20.64 23.29 36.01
C ASP A 644 19.73 24.53 35.93
N PRO A 645 19.51 25.26 37.04
CA PRO A 645 18.61 26.42 37.08
C PRO A 645 19.13 27.62 36.27
N LEU A 646 20.36 27.58 35.77
CA LEU A 646 20.92 28.61 34.88
C LEU A 646 20.74 28.29 33.39
N ARG A 647 20.17 27.11 33.06
CA ARG A 647 19.90 26.69 31.69
C ARG A 647 18.42 26.34 31.51
N ASP A 648 17.66 27.35 31.13
CA ASP A 648 16.22 27.22 30.89
C ASP A 648 15.90 26.48 29.56
N ASP A 649 16.79 26.58 28.57
CA ASP A 649 16.60 25.96 27.27
C ASP A 649 16.91 24.46 27.30
N PRO A 650 16.01 23.59 26.77
CA PRO A 650 16.25 22.16 26.78
C PRO A 650 17.39 21.79 25.84
N VAL A 651 18.18 20.79 26.21
CA VAL A 651 19.29 20.29 25.38
C VAL A 651 18.83 19.13 24.49
N ALA A 652 19.50 18.95 23.36
CA ALA A 652 19.26 17.78 22.52
C ALA A 652 19.66 16.50 23.26
N ALA A 653 18.90 15.43 23.06
CA ALA A 653 19.12 14.13 23.68
C ALA A 653 18.76 13.00 22.71
N ILE A 654 19.50 11.89 22.77
CA ILE A 654 19.20 10.71 21.99
C ILE A 654 18.50 9.68 22.87
N ASP A 655 17.32 9.24 22.47
CA ASP A 655 16.54 8.23 23.18
C ASP A 655 17.00 6.79 22.90
N ASN A 656 16.34 5.83 23.55
CA ASN A 656 16.67 4.40 23.42
C ASN A 656 16.17 3.76 22.10
N SER A 657 15.39 4.47 21.28
CA SER A 657 14.95 3.97 19.97
C SER A 657 16.04 4.09 18.91
N CYS A 658 17.14 4.80 19.20
CA CYS A 658 18.26 4.99 18.30
C CYS A 658 18.89 3.66 17.83
N VAL A 659 19.04 3.54 16.51
CA VAL A 659 19.63 2.37 15.83
C VAL A 659 21.12 2.54 15.49
N GLY A 660 21.73 3.65 15.89
CA GLY A 660 23.17 3.87 15.70
C GLY A 660 23.60 4.17 14.27
N CYS A 661 22.79 4.87 13.46
CA CYS A 661 23.10 5.12 12.05
C CYS A 661 24.19 6.19 11.80
N GLY A 662 24.48 7.04 12.79
CA GLY A 662 25.49 8.11 12.68
C GLY A 662 25.05 9.39 11.96
N ASN A 663 23.85 9.42 11.33
CA ASN A 663 23.36 10.57 10.56
C ASN A 663 23.40 11.90 11.34
N CYS A 664 23.05 11.92 12.63
CA CYS A 664 23.05 13.15 13.43
C CYS A 664 24.46 13.75 13.60
N GLY A 665 25.50 12.92 13.70
CA GLY A 665 26.89 13.36 13.75
C GLY A 665 27.36 13.87 12.38
N GLU A 666 27.10 13.12 11.32
CA GLU A 666 27.44 13.49 9.92
C GLU A 666 26.80 14.80 9.51
N VAL A 667 25.53 15.01 9.85
CA VAL A 667 24.82 16.29 9.62
C VAL A 667 25.48 17.43 10.41
N SER A 668 25.89 17.18 11.65
CA SER A 668 26.50 18.20 12.50
C SER A 668 27.88 18.62 11.99
N GLU A 669 28.66 17.67 11.46
CA GLU A 669 29.94 17.96 10.82
C GLU A 669 29.73 18.71 9.49
N ALA A 670 28.86 18.22 8.61
CA ALA A 670 28.61 18.82 7.30
C ALA A 670 28.00 20.23 7.37
N ALA A 671 27.21 20.52 8.41
CA ALA A 671 26.61 21.83 8.66
C ALA A 671 27.40 22.70 9.66
N ILE A 672 28.56 22.24 10.15
CA ILE A 672 29.41 22.98 11.10
C ILE A 672 28.61 23.40 12.36
N LEU A 673 27.91 22.43 12.97
CA LEU A 673 27.14 22.63 14.20
C LEU A 673 28.02 22.42 15.45
N CYS A 674 27.44 22.63 16.63
CA CYS A 674 28.14 22.36 17.89
C CYS A 674 28.65 20.90 17.97
N PRO A 675 29.88 20.67 18.46
CA PRO A 675 30.52 19.35 18.47
C PRO A 675 30.04 18.49 19.66
N SER A 676 28.73 18.49 19.95
CA SER A 676 28.17 17.83 21.13
C SER A 676 27.91 16.33 20.93
N PHE A 677 27.97 15.82 19.71
CA PHE A 677 27.71 14.40 19.45
C PHE A 677 28.90 13.52 19.80
N TYR A 678 28.64 12.39 20.46
CA TYR A 678 29.64 11.36 20.72
C TYR A 678 29.10 9.97 20.33
N ARG A 679 30.02 9.06 20.00
CA ARG A 679 29.74 7.64 19.77
C ARG A 679 30.21 6.83 20.97
N ALA A 680 29.34 5.99 21.51
CA ALA A 680 29.65 5.01 22.54
C ALA A 680 29.46 3.58 21.99
N ASP A 681 30.46 2.73 22.19
CA ASP A 681 30.42 1.33 21.76
C ASP A 681 30.02 0.45 22.95
N ILE A 682 28.89 -0.23 22.86
CA ILE A 682 28.45 -1.23 23.83
C ILE A 682 28.97 -2.60 23.40
N ILE A 683 29.84 -3.19 24.19
CA ILE A 683 30.45 -4.49 23.91
C ILE A 683 29.73 -5.57 24.73
N ASN A 684 29.07 -6.49 24.05
CA ASN A 684 28.55 -7.73 24.64
C ASN A 684 29.63 -8.82 24.53
N ASN A 685 29.72 -9.67 25.56
CA ASN A 685 30.77 -10.69 25.71
C ASN A 685 32.19 -10.12 25.48
N PRO A 686 32.61 -9.12 26.29
CA PRO A 686 33.89 -8.44 26.10
C PRO A 686 35.06 -9.41 26.32
N SER A 687 36.04 -9.33 25.41
CA SER A 687 37.30 -10.08 25.54
C SER A 687 38.12 -9.56 26.73
N TRP A 688 39.13 -10.33 27.12
CA TRP A 688 40.16 -9.89 28.08
C TRP A 688 40.74 -8.52 27.68
N TRP A 689 41.03 -8.32 26.39
CA TRP A 689 41.61 -7.09 25.88
C TRP A 689 40.66 -5.90 26.00
N ASP A 690 39.36 -6.11 25.74
CA ASP A 690 38.35 -5.06 25.92
C ASP A 690 38.26 -4.62 27.38
N ARG A 691 38.26 -5.58 28.32
CA ARG A 691 38.22 -5.30 29.76
C ARG A 691 39.47 -4.57 30.23
N LEU A 692 40.65 -5.00 29.77
CA LEU A 692 41.93 -4.36 30.10
C LEU A 692 41.97 -2.91 29.57
N LYS A 693 41.60 -2.72 28.29
CA LYS A 693 41.52 -1.39 27.67
C LYS A 693 40.54 -0.50 28.40
N HIS A 694 39.34 -1.00 28.72
CA HIS A 694 38.34 -0.24 29.47
C HIS A 694 38.86 0.20 30.84
N ARG A 695 39.51 -0.70 31.61
CA ARG A 695 40.12 -0.34 32.91
C ARG A 695 41.19 0.74 32.77
N ALA A 696 42.09 0.60 31.80
CA ALA A 696 43.14 1.58 31.54
C ALA A 696 42.55 2.95 31.12
N SER A 697 41.57 2.95 30.21
CA SER A 697 40.84 4.15 29.80
C SER A 697 40.14 4.82 30.98
N MET A 698 39.41 4.08 31.80
CA MET A 698 38.70 4.63 32.96
C MET A 698 39.65 5.18 34.04
N ALA A 699 40.80 4.52 34.27
CA ALA A 699 41.82 5.03 35.17
C ALA A 699 42.40 6.36 34.69
N LEU A 700 42.70 6.48 33.39
CA LEU A 700 43.19 7.71 32.78
C LEU A 700 42.13 8.82 32.82
N ILE A 701 40.89 8.52 32.45
CA ILE A 701 39.76 9.46 32.47
C ILE A 701 39.54 9.97 33.89
N GLY A 702 39.49 9.08 34.89
CA GLY A 702 39.32 9.44 36.29
C GLY A 702 40.47 10.33 36.81
N MET A 703 41.72 10.04 36.41
CA MET A 703 42.86 10.90 36.74
C MET A 703 42.74 12.30 36.12
N LEU A 704 42.30 12.39 34.87
CA LEU A 704 42.09 13.67 34.17
C LEU A 704 40.93 14.48 34.76
N GLN A 705 39.81 13.83 35.07
CA GLN A 705 38.66 14.44 35.73
C GLN A 705 39.04 14.96 37.11
N ALA A 706 39.67 14.14 37.96
CA ALA A 706 40.13 14.57 39.27
C ALA A 706 41.11 15.76 39.21
N ARG A 707 41.98 15.79 38.19
CA ARG A 707 42.88 16.93 37.95
C ARG A 707 42.12 18.19 37.53
N ARG A 708 41.09 18.06 36.69
CA ARG A 708 40.21 19.17 36.28
C ARG A 708 39.41 19.69 37.46
N ASP A 709 38.81 18.80 38.25
CA ASP A 709 37.97 19.16 39.40
C ASP A 709 38.78 19.88 40.48
N ARG A 710 40.00 19.42 40.78
CA ARG A 710 40.94 20.14 41.67
C ARG A 710 41.29 21.56 41.22
N ARG A 711 41.14 21.86 39.93
CA ARG A 711 41.44 23.19 39.35
C ARG A 711 40.18 24.05 39.16
N ARG A 712 38.99 23.48 39.34
CA ARG A 712 37.71 24.18 39.21
C ARG A 712 37.43 24.89 40.53
N LEU A 713 37.26 26.22 40.50
CA LEU A 713 36.81 26.98 41.66
C LEU A 713 35.35 26.55 41.94
N GLN A 714 35.13 25.74 42.98
CA GLN A 714 33.79 25.47 43.48
C GLN A 714 33.36 26.69 44.30
N VAL A 715 32.44 27.48 43.76
CA VAL A 715 31.73 28.50 44.53
C VAL A 715 30.64 27.75 45.29
N GLU A 716 30.85 27.50 46.58
CA GLU A 716 29.78 27.06 47.47
C GLU A 716 28.80 28.22 47.61
N PHE A 717 27.62 28.10 46.99
CA PHE A 717 26.48 28.94 47.34
C PHE A 717 25.89 28.37 48.64
N ALA A 718 26.04 29.14 49.72
CA ALA A 718 25.48 28.84 51.04
C ALA A 718 23.96 29.06 51.09
#